data_AF-A0A951PAN4-F1
#
_entry.id   AF-A0A951PAN4-F1
#
_cell.length_a   1.000
_cell.length_b   1.000
_cell.length_c   1.000
_cell.angle_alpha   90.00
_cell.angle_beta   90.00
_cell.angle_gamma   90.00
#
_symmetry.space_group_name_H-M   'P 1'
#
loop_
_entity.id
_entity.type
_entity.pdbx_description
1 polymer ?
#
loop_
_entity_poly.entity_id
_entity_poly.type
_entity_poly.pdbx_seq_one_letter_code
_entity_poly.pdbx_strand_id
1 'polypeptide(L)'
;MTSRYIPKSVTPSATLKIAAQFKHIPNFSKFWAQAQAKEPEFDWQFYLEYYSDLGYLTTHQEAYEHWVLFGQAENRQPNLAALIAYLEASQSELPSDFDAEGYRLLNPDLRGRITGRYKEYKATEHFLQRGRSEERAYKNDFDWRFYLEFYDDLPELSSYAEAYEHWLTVGYLEDRFTSPAAMAHSLQQRGSELPSDFNSEAYLKLNPDLQERFGRSRYRAELAINHFLQIGQAEGRPYYTQLTCASHEIASSALDLCRALSACSEYLQPASAIVQGQENPLVYFAHHEAHKNQASVDRLKAHPVFVNEAIAFYQAALQIQARSPDVIVRLGRCFETQKISSWTSACGRYECFDERYGQWLRENAPDGEQLCDMAKQIASWRYQPTISVIFPVYNTPAEFLKEALDSVINQIYPYWELCIADDRSTQPHVRQILEAYAAQDARIKVCFRETNGHISACSNSAIAIASGEFVTLLDHDDVITPDALYEAAKLLNQHPEADMIYSDEDKLTENGHLINPYFKPDWCPDAFLSRMYICHLGTYRRSLINQIGGFRLGYEGSQDYDLVLRLTEQTEQIYHIPKVLYHWRMHAESTAGSAAAKPYAYTAAIRAIESALQRRNEPGEVISHARFPGLHVIRYQIVRPGLISIIIPTKNLSAVLAKCLESIFTKSTYLNYEVIVIDNGSDEPELAELLLDWQSQYPEQFRFYSLDLPFNFSLINNYAVGKAQGDYLLFLNNDTEVITPDWLESLLEQAQRPSIGAVGPLLVYPDNSVQHAGVVMGIQGVANHGHRHAASELPGYFGQLATPNNYLAVTGACLLCRREVFLEVGGFDESLSVAYNDVDLCLKMIEKGYRNVFIPHAKLCHYESKSRGYEDSAEKKQRLQQESSIIAQRWEKYIEHDPCYSINLTRESENYDYRFAKTVSMKLQSVAYFESQLKRFDDFAIDDLEPGNIYRNFMLIRGWVLCQEAVVVGIELVSSQQQQFVPIDEVRADIANHRPDIVGAEYSGFRKVINFVDLTATELVLQAVLANGSRILFCKLQLEPVLNSNHEIS
;
A
#
# COMPACT_ATOMS: atom_id res chain seq x y z
N MET A 1 17.68 -61.57 -15.11
CA MET A 1 16.96 -62.73 -15.69
C MET A 1 15.72 -63.16 -14.88
N THR A 2 15.25 -62.39 -13.88
CA THR A 2 14.10 -62.78 -13.03
C THR A 2 12.79 -62.05 -13.33
N SER A 3 12.75 -61.07 -14.24
CA SER A 3 11.53 -60.30 -14.53
C SER A 3 10.49 -61.01 -15.42
N ARG A 4 10.76 -62.23 -15.91
CA ARG A 4 9.88 -62.92 -16.88
C ARG A 4 8.97 -64.01 -16.31
N TYR A 5 9.00 -64.31 -15.00
CA TYR A 5 8.24 -65.45 -14.44
C TYR A 5 7.62 -65.18 -13.06
N ILE A 6 7.01 -64.01 -12.85
CA ILE A 6 6.12 -63.80 -11.70
C ILE A 6 4.69 -63.67 -12.25
N PRO A 7 3.78 -64.62 -11.96
CA PRO A 7 2.38 -64.52 -12.37
C PRO A 7 1.73 -63.27 -11.77
N LYS A 8 0.87 -62.59 -12.54
CA LYS A 8 0.11 -61.38 -12.14
C LYS A 8 -0.82 -61.56 -10.92
N SER A 9 -0.85 -62.72 -10.27
CA SER A 9 -1.74 -63.09 -9.17
C SER A 9 -1.03 -63.33 -7.83
N VAL A 10 0.23 -62.91 -7.67
CA VAL A 10 0.94 -62.97 -6.38
C VAL A 10 0.83 -61.61 -5.68
N THR A 11 0.33 -61.60 -4.44
CA THR A 11 0.22 -60.36 -3.65
C THR A 11 1.61 -59.79 -3.34
N PRO A 12 1.82 -58.46 -3.36
CA PRO A 12 3.12 -57.83 -3.12
C PRO A 12 3.81 -58.24 -1.80
N SER A 13 3.02 -58.57 -0.77
CA SER A 13 3.51 -59.10 0.52
C SER A 13 4.27 -60.44 0.40
N ALA A 14 3.94 -61.28 -0.59
CA ALA A 14 4.67 -62.53 -0.84
C ALA A 14 5.98 -62.31 -1.61
N THR A 15 6.11 -61.19 -2.33
CA THR A 15 7.26 -60.86 -3.18
C THR A 15 8.44 -60.30 -2.37
N LEU A 16 8.19 -59.53 -1.30
CA LEU A 16 9.23 -59.07 -0.36
C LEU A 16 9.87 -60.24 0.41
N LYS A 17 9.12 -61.30 0.73
CA LYS A 17 9.66 -62.54 1.33
C LYS A 17 10.57 -63.31 0.37
N ILE A 18 10.37 -63.19 -0.94
CA ILE A 18 11.22 -63.80 -1.97
C ILE A 18 12.51 -62.96 -2.17
N ALA A 19 12.43 -61.63 -2.09
CA ALA A 19 13.60 -60.75 -2.14
C ALA A 19 14.59 -61.01 -0.99
N ALA A 20 14.09 -61.33 0.20
CA ALA A 20 14.92 -61.71 1.36
C ALA A 20 15.76 -62.98 1.14
N GLN A 21 15.36 -63.87 0.22
CA GLN A 21 16.11 -65.10 -0.10
C GLN A 21 17.33 -64.86 -1.01
N PHE A 22 17.49 -63.67 -1.59
CA PHE A 22 18.56 -63.35 -2.54
C PHE A 22 19.80 -62.69 -1.92
N LYS A 23 19.87 -62.55 -0.59
CA LYS A 23 21.03 -61.99 0.15
C LYS A 23 22.34 -62.75 -0.06
N HIS A 24 22.31 -63.94 -0.65
CA HIS A 24 23.48 -64.78 -0.90
C HIS A 24 24.06 -64.66 -2.32
N ILE A 25 23.53 -63.79 -3.19
CA ILE A 25 24.03 -63.61 -4.56
C ILE A 25 25.34 -62.79 -4.55
N PRO A 26 26.43 -63.27 -5.18
CA PRO A 26 27.66 -62.49 -5.35
C PRO A 26 27.39 -61.19 -6.14
N ASN A 27 27.89 -60.05 -5.63
CA ASN A 27 27.66 -58.66 -6.06
C ASN A 27 26.41 -57.94 -5.50
N PHE A 28 25.56 -58.60 -4.71
CA PHE A 28 24.40 -57.95 -4.08
C PHE A 28 24.79 -56.83 -3.10
N SER A 29 25.91 -56.98 -2.38
CA SER A 29 26.45 -55.96 -1.47
C SER A 29 26.93 -54.68 -2.20
N LYS A 30 27.43 -54.82 -3.43
CA LYS A 30 27.91 -53.69 -4.23
C LYS A 30 26.76 -52.89 -4.84
N PHE A 31 25.69 -53.59 -5.23
CA PHE A 31 24.42 -52.98 -5.64
C PHE A 31 23.77 -52.22 -4.48
N TRP A 32 23.75 -52.81 -3.28
CA TRP A 32 23.19 -52.16 -2.09
C TRP A 32 23.99 -50.94 -1.59
N ALA A 33 25.31 -50.97 -1.69
CA ALA A 33 26.14 -49.81 -1.37
C ALA A 33 25.94 -48.64 -2.35
N GLN A 34 25.66 -48.92 -3.62
CA GLN A 34 25.29 -47.88 -4.61
C GLN A 34 23.86 -47.39 -4.43
N ALA A 35 22.94 -48.25 -3.99
CA ALA A 35 21.59 -47.85 -3.64
C ALA A 35 21.63 -46.85 -2.49
N GLN A 36 22.20 -47.20 -1.32
CA GLN A 36 22.26 -46.34 -0.12
C GLN A 36 22.84 -44.94 -0.37
N ALA A 37 23.74 -44.77 -1.35
CA ALA A 37 24.26 -43.44 -1.72
C ALA A 37 23.19 -42.48 -2.30
N LYS A 38 22.05 -43.01 -2.80
CA LYS A 38 20.90 -42.26 -3.33
C LYS A 38 19.73 -42.14 -2.36
N GLU A 39 19.85 -42.69 -1.15
CA GLU A 39 18.83 -42.59 -0.09
C GLU A 39 18.48 -41.13 0.30
N PRO A 40 19.42 -40.17 0.37
CA PRO A 40 19.11 -38.78 0.71
C PRO A 40 18.22 -38.06 -0.31
N GLU A 41 18.10 -38.59 -1.54
CA GLU A 41 17.28 -38.02 -2.61
C GLU A 41 15.91 -38.70 -2.71
N PHE A 42 15.57 -39.66 -1.84
CA PHE A 42 14.29 -40.37 -1.88
C PHE A 42 13.31 -39.84 -0.84
N ASP A 43 12.16 -39.34 -1.29
CA ASP A 43 11.07 -38.91 -0.42
C ASP A 43 10.00 -40.00 -0.36
N TRP A 44 10.05 -40.82 0.68
CA TRP A 44 9.13 -41.94 0.85
C TRP A 44 7.67 -41.49 1.08
N GLN A 45 7.42 -40.32 1.66
CA GLN A 45 6.06 -39.83 1.91
C GLN A 45 5.41 -39.43 0.58
N PHE A 46 6.13 -38.65 -0.22
CA PHE A 46 5.73 -38.35 -1.60
C PHE A 46 5.51 -39.64 -2.39
N TYR A 47 6.46 -40.59 -2.33
CA TYR A 47 6.43 -41.80 -3.14
C TYR A 47 5.18 -42.66 -2.86
N LEU A 48 4.78 -42.80 -1.60
CA LEU A 48 3.57 -43.55 -1.23
C LEU A 48 2.27 -42.78 -1.51
N GLU A 49 2.27 -41.45 -1.32
CA GLU A 49 1.08 -40.61 -1.55
C GLU A 49 0.81 -40.42 -3.07
N TYR A 50 1.87 -40.30 -3.87
CA TYR A 50 1.76 -40.14 -5.31
C TYR A 50 1.37 -41.45 -5.99
N TYR A 51 2.04 -42.57 -5.67
CA TYR A 51 1.76 -43.87 -6.26
C TYR A 51 0.79 -44.70 -5.42
N SER A 52 -0.50 -44.52 -5.69
CA SER A 52 -1.59 -45.10 -4.88
C SER A 52 -1.62 -46.63 -4.84
N ASP A 53 -0.99 -47.31 -5.79
CA ASP A 53 -0.85 -48.77 -5.81
C ASP A 53 0.16 -49.30 -4.78
N LEU A 54 0.95 -48.42 -4.15
CA LEU A 54 1.97 -48.76 -3.16
C LEU A 54 1.51 -48.62 -1.71
N GLY A 55 0.22 -48.37 -1.46
CA GLY A 55 -0.34 -48.18 -0.12
C GLY A 55 -0.22 -49.38 0.83
N TYR A 56 0.33 -50.51 0.37
CA TYR A 56 0.65 -51.68 1.19
C TYR A 56 2.06 -51.60 1.83
N LEU A 57 2.91 -50.68 1.38
CA LEU A 57 4.21 -50.39 1.98
C LEU A 57 3.99 -49.39 3.12
N THR A 58 4.50 -49.69 4.31
CA THR A 58 4.16 -48.93 5.52
C THR A 58 5.34 -48.25 6.18
N THR A 59 6.55 -48.53 5.71
CA THR A 59 7.79 -47.99 6.28
C THR A 59 8.68 -47.35 5.21
N HIS A 60 9.49 -46.37 5.63
CA HIS A 60 10.52 -45.74 4.80
C HIS A 60 11.38 -46.77 4.06
N GLN A 61 11.87 -47.78 4.80
CA GLN A 61 12.74 -48.83 4.25
C GLN A 61 12.04 -49.66 3.16
N GLU A 62 10.78 -50.04 3.37
CA GLU A 62 9.99 -50.81 2.39
C GLU A 62 9.72 -50.01 1.11
N ALA A 63 9.38 -48.73 1.24
CA ALA A 63 9.15 -47.82 0.11
C ALA A 63 10.42 -47.63 -0.72
N TYR A 64 11.55 -47.42 -0.03
CA TYR A 64 12.85 -47.24 -0.67
C TYR A 64 13.34 -48.51 -1.37
N GLU A 65 13.21 -49.66 -0.72
CA GLU A 65 13.51 -50.98 -1.31
C GLU A 65 12.68 -51.23 -2.57
N HIS A 66 11.40 -50.90 -2.52
CA HIS A 66 10.52 -51.02 -3.67
C HIS A 66 10.96 -50.09 -4.82
N TRP A 67 11.31 -48.84 -4.53
CA TRP A 67 11.78 -47.89 -5.55
C TRP A 67 13.08 -48.36 -6.23
N VAL A 68 14.06 -48.81 -5.46
CA VAL A 68 15.35 -49.29 -5.98
C VAL A 68 15.19 -50.56 -6.82
N LEU A 69 14.32 -51.49 -6.40
CA LEU A 69 14.16 -52.78 -7.08
C LEU A 69 13.22 -52.72 -8.29
N PHE A 70 12.20 -51.87 -8.24
CA PHE A 70 11.11 -51.86 -9.22
C PHE A 70 10.80 -50.44 -9.74
N GLY A 71 10.77 -49.45 -8.86
CA GLY A 71 10.39 -48.07 -9.20
C GLY A 71 11.20 -47.48 -10.36
N GLN A 72 12.52 -47.66 -10.37
CA GLN A 72 13.37 -47.17 -11.45
C GLN A 72 13.06 -47.83 -12.81
N ALA A 73 12.76 -49.13 -12.82
CA ALA A 73 12.39 -49.84 -14.05
C ALA A 73 10.97 -49.47 -14.54
N GLU A 74 10.11 -49.06 -13.62
CA GLU A 74 8.76 -48.55 -13.89
C GLU A 74 8.71 -47.04 -14.13
N ASN A 75 9.89 -46.38 -14.22
CA ASN A 75 10.04 -44.94 -14.40
C ASN A 75 9.33 -44.09 -13.32
N ARG A 76 9.24 -44.61 -12.09
CA ARG A 76 8.67 -43.90 -10.95
C ARG A 76 9.67 -42.93 -10.34
N GLN A 77 9.22 -41.71 -10.08
CA GLN A 77 10.05 -40.62 -9.60
C GLN A 77 10.25 -40.69 -8.09
N PRO A 78 11.48 -40.53 -7.58
CA PRO A 78 11.79 -40.71 -6.15
C PRO A 78 11.28 -39.60 -5.23
N ASN A 79 11.02 -38.42 -5.77
CA ASN A 79 10.60 -37.23 -5.03
C ASN A 79 9.89 -36.24 -5.97
N LEU A 80 9.28 -35.20 -5.40
CA LEU A 80 8.54 -34.20 -6.15
C LEU A 80 9.42 -33.40 -7.13
N ALA A 81 10.64 -33.05 -6.75
CA ALA A 81 11.54 -32.28 -7.61
C ALA A 81 11.93 -33.04 -8.88
N ALA A 82 12.17 -34.35 -8.78
CA ALA A 82 12.43 -35.23 -9.91
C ALA A 82 11.19 -35.37 -10.81
N LEU A 83 9.99 -35.41 -10.24
CA LEU A 83 8.74 -35.41 -11.00
C LEU A 83 8.54 -34.09 -11.78
N ILE A 84 8.79 -32.96 -11.14
CA ILE A 84 8.71 -31.64 -11.79
C ILE A 84 9.70 -31.56 -12.95
N ALA A 85 10.97 -31.92 -12.72
CA ALA A 85 11.99 -31.91 -13.76
C ALA A 85 11.64 -32.84 -14.94
N TYR A 86 11.05 -34.01 -14.67
CA TYR A 86 10.54 -34.91 -15.70
C TYR A 86 9.42 -34.27 -16.53
N LEU A 87 8.44 -33.64 -15.88
CA LEU A 87 7.32 -32.99 -16.56
C LEU A 87 7.74 -31.73 -17.33
N GLU A 88 8.67 -30.94 -16.78
CA GLU A 88 9.28 -29.78 -17.45
C GLU A 88 10.05 -30.19 -18.71
N ALA A 89 10.83 -31.27 -18.63
CA ALA A 89 11.52 -31.81 -19.81
C ALA A 89 10.54 -32.32 -20.89
N SER A 90 9.32 -32.70 -20.51
CA SER A 90 8.24 -33.12 -21.42
C SER A 90 7.30 -31.98 -21.84
N GLN A 91 7.52 -30.72 -21.42
CA GLN A 91 6.64 -29.59 -21.76
C GLN A 91 6.55 -29.32 -23.26
N SER A 92 7.61 -29.59 -24.03
CA SER A 92 7.59 -29.42 -25.49
C SER A 92 6.56 -30.31 -26.18
N GLU A 93 6.12 -31.37 -25.50
CA GLU A 93 5.06 -32.20 -26.01
C GLU A 93 3.71 -31.55 -25.73
N LEU A 94 3.47 -30.89 -24.58
CA LEU A 94 2.16 -30.34 -24.20
C LEU A 94 1.68 -29.26 -25.19
N PRO A 95 0.39 -29.27 -25.59
CA PRO A 95 -0.23 -28.12 -26.23
C PRO A 95 -0.03 -26.87 -25.37
N SER A 96 0.23 -25.72 -26.01
CA SER A 96 0.51 -24.45 -25.31
C SER A 96 -0.65 -23.96 -24.44
N ASP A 97 -1.85 -24.50 -24.65
CA ASP A 97 -3.09 -24.19 -23.94
C ASP A 97 -3.61 -25.37 -23.10
N PHE A 98 -2.75 -26.34 -22.77
CA PHE A 98 -3.13 -27.49 -21.95
C PHE A 98 -3.42 -27.09 -20.48
N ASP A 99 -4.64 -27.35 -20.02
CA ASP A 99 -5.06 -27.21 -18.62
C ASP A 99 -5.24 -28.60 -17.98
N ALA A 100 -4.44 -28.89 -16.95
CA ALA A 100 -4.46 -30.18 -16.27
C ALA A 100 -5.79 -30.46 -15.54
N GLU A 101 -6.40 -29.43 -14.93
CA GLU A 101 -7.68 -29.59 -14.23
C GLU A 101 -8.83 -29.69 -15.24
N GLY A 102 -8.82 -28.86 -16.29
CA GLY A 102 -9.73 -28.95 -17.43
C GLY A 102 -9.68 -30.32 -18.11
N TYR A 103 -8.49 -30.86 -18.39
CA TYR A 103 -8.31 -32.20 -18.94
C TYR A 103 -8.90 -33.29 -18.02
N ARG A 104 -8.64 -33.21 -16.71
CA ARG A 104 -9.19 -34.15 -15.72
C ARG A 104 -10.72 -34.07 -15.67
N LEU A 105 -11.28 -32.88 -15.81
CA LEU A 105 -12.72 -32.65 -15.79
C LEU A 105 -13.39 -33.05 -17.11
N LEU A 106 -12.75 -32.88 -18.27
CA LEU A 106 -13.29 -33.32 -19.56
C LEU A 106 -13.36 -34.84 -19.73
N ASN A 107 -12.62 -35.58 -18.90
CA ASN A 107 -12.50 -37.03 -18.98
C ASN A 107 -13.10 -37.69 -17.73
N PRO A 108 -14.39 -38.07 -17.74
CA PRO A 108 -15.13 -38.49 -16.54
C PRO A 108 -14.51 -39.68 -15.80
N ASP A 109 -13.83 -40.59 -16.50
CA ASP A 109 -13.13 -41.73 -15.92
C ASP A 109 -11.90 -41.32 -15.08
N LEU A 110 -11.38 -40.11 -15.27
CA LEU A 110 -10.26 -39.54 -14.51
C LEU A 110 -10.74 -38.78 -13.27
N ARG A 111 -11.95 -38.20 -13.26
CA ARG A 111 -12.47 -37.35 -12.17
C ARG A 111 -12.43 -38.03 -10.80
N GLY A 112 -12.79 -39.32 -10.74
CA GLY A 112 -12.78 -40.13 -9.51
C GLY A 112 -11.48 -40.90 -9.25
N ARG A 113 -10.61 -41.02 -10.25
CA ARG A 113 -9.34 -41.79 -10.17
C ARG A 113 -8.13 -40.91 -9.85
N ILE A 114 -8.14 -39.67 -10.34
CA ILE A 114 -7.08 -38.68 -10.11
C ILE A 114 -7.61 -37.67 -9.08
N THR A 115 -7.24 -37.89 -7.82
CA THR A 115 -7.65 -37.09 -6.67
C THR A 115 -6.47 -36.87 -5.71
N GLY A 116 -6.63 -36.02 -4.70
CA GLY A 116 -5.61 -35.74 -3.69
C GLY A 116 -4.63 -34.62 -4.06
N ARG A 117 -3.60 -34.44 -3.21
CA ARG A 117 -2.67 -33.29 -3.23
C ARG A 117 -1.91 -33.11 -4.55
N TYR A 118 -1.64 -34.18 -5.29
CA TYR A 118 -0.87 -34.15 -6.54
C TYR A 118 -1.72 -34.37 -7.81
N LYS A 119 -3.02 -34.07 -7.75
CA LYS A 119 -3.98 -34.35 -8.85
C LYS A 119 -3.61 -33.71 -10.19
N GLU A 120 -3.03 -32.50 -10.20
CA GLU A 120 -2.65 -31.77 -11.42
C GLU A 120 -1.45 -32.42 -12.12
N TYR A 121 -0.43 -32.84 -11.35
CA TYR A 121 0.71 -33.58 -11.87
C TYR A 121 0.29 -34.94 -12.45
N LYS A 122 -0.59 -35.67 -11.75
CA LYS A 122 -1.15 -36.95 -12.21
C LYS A 122 -1.98 -36.80 -13.49
N ALA A 123 -2.75 -35.71 -13.61
CA ALA A 123 -3.53 -35.42 -14.83
C ALA A 123 -2.62 -35.10 -16.02
N THR A 124 -1.56 -34.33 -15.80
CA THR A 124 -0.54 -34.00 -16.81
C THR A 124 0.21 -35.24 -17.27
N GLU A 125 0.64 -36.08 -16.33
CA GLU A 125 1.31 -37.36 -16.62
C GLU A 125 0.38 -38.31 -17.40
N HIS A 126 -0.90 -38.41 -17.02
CA HIS A 126 -1.88 -39.20 -17.74
C HIS A 126 -2.07 -38.72 -19.19
N PHE A 127 -2.12 -37.40 -19.40
CA PHE A 127 -2.24 -36.84 -20.75
C PHE A 127 -1.04 -37.18 -21.63
N LEU A 128 0.18 -37.01 -21.09
CA LEU A 128 1.43 -37.33 -21.77
C LEU A 128 1.54 -38.82 -22.13
N GLN A 129 1.16 -39.71 -21.21
CA GLN A 129 1.35 -41.16 -21.40
C GLN A 129 0.25 -41.81 -22.25
N ARG A 130 -0.99 -41.34 -22.16
CA ARG A 130 -2.16 -42.00 -22.77
C ARG A 130 -3.12 -41.04 -23.45
N GLY A 131 -3.35 -39.87 -22.86
CA GLY A 131 -4.39 -38.93 -23.31
C GLY A 131 -4.29 -38.54 -24.77
N ARG A 132 -3.07 -38.35 -25.28
CA ARG A 132 -2.83 -38.03 -26.70
C ARG A 132 -3.15 -39.16 -27.64
N SER A 133 -2.64 -40.37 -27.35
CA SER A 133 -2.87 -41.55 -28.18
C SER A 133 -4.33 -41.98 -28.16
N GLU A 134 -5.04 -41.64 -27.09
CA GLU A 134 -6.48 -41.88 -26.93
C GLU A 134 -7.32 -40.71 -27.47
N GLU A 135 -6.69 -39.69 -28.08
CA GLU A 135 -7.32 -38.49 -28.65
C GLU A 135 -8.33 -37.82 -27.69
N ARG A 136 -8.02 -37.83 -26.40
CA ARG A 136 -8.91 -37.32 -25.36
C ARG A 136 -9.00 -35.80 -25.43
N ALA A 137 -10.22 -35.28 -25.31
CA ALA A 137 -10.47 -33.86 -25.20
C ALA A 137 -9.66 -33.27 -24.02
N TYR A 138 -8.85 -32.25 -24.32
CA TYR A 138 -7.95 -31.61 -23.37
C TYR A 138 -8.14 -30.10 -23.26
N LYS A 139 -9.06 -29.55 -24.06
CA LYS A 139 -9.46 -28.15 -24.03
C LYS A 139 -10.97 -28.05 -23.94
N ASN A 140 -11.45 -27.19 -23.06
CA ASN A 140 -12.86 -26.93 -22.86
C ASN A 140 -13.16 -25.45 -23.14
N ASP A 141 -13.82 -25.15 -24.26
CA ASP A 141 -14.22 -23.78 -24.63
C ASP A 141 -15.57 -23.37 -23.99
N PHE A 142 -16.09 -24.19 -23.08
CA PHE A 142 -17.31 -23.91 -22.32
C PHE A 142 -17.00 -22.97 -21.14
N ASP A 143 -17.37 -21.71 -21.30
CA ASP A 143 -17.36 -20.70 -20.23
C ASP A 143 -18.65 -20.85 -19.43
N TRP A 144 -18.61 -21.70 -18.41
CA TRP A 144 -19.76 -21.99 -17.57
C TRP A 144 -20.31 -20.75 -16.86
N ARG A 145 -19.47 -19.74 -16.59
CA ARG A 145 -19.92 -18.49 -15.95
C ARG A 145 -20.70 -17.64 -16.93
N PHE A 146 -20.23 -17.53 -18.18
CA PHE A 146 -21.04 -16.96 -19.26
C PHE A 146 -22.34 -17.74 -19.41
N TYR A 147 -22.28 -19.07 -19.44
CA TYR A 147 -23.46 -19.91 -19.63
C TYR A 147 -24.54 -19.73 -18.56
N LEU A 148 -24.16 -19.53 -17.30
CA LEU A 148 -25.11 -19.28 -16.21
C LEU A 148 -25.57 -17.82 -16.14
N GLU A 149 -24.68 -16.86 -16.36
CA GLU A 149 -25.03 -15.43 -16.32
C GLU A 149 -25.80 -14.97 -17.57
N PHE A 150 -25.63 -15.67 -18.70
CA PHE A 150 -26.26 -15.31 -19.96
C PHE A 150 -27.67 -15.92 -20.12
N TYR A 151 -27.94 -17.04 -19.45
CA TYR A 151 -29.21 -17.75 -19.51
C TYR A 151 -29.92 -17.74 -18.15
N ASP A 152 -30.81 -16.76 -17.97
CA ASP A 152 -31.54 -16.49 -16.73
C ASP A 152 -32.48 -17.63 -16.27
N ASP A 153 -32.73 -18.62 -17.12
CA ASP A 153 -33.57 -19.79 -16.83
C ASP A 153 -32.80 -20.97 -16.22
N LEU A 154 -31.52 -20.77 -15.88
CA LEU A 154 -30.65 -21.78 -15.25
C LEU A 154 -30.22 -21.45 -13.80
N PRO A 155 -31.08 -20.91 -12.92
CA PRO A 155 -30.66 -20.40 -11.60
C PRO A 155 -30.26 -21.50 -10.62
N GLU A 156 -30.60 -22.76 -10.88
CA GLU A 156 -30.30 -23.90 -10.00
C GLU A 156 -28.91 -24.52 -10.23
N LEU A 157 -28.22 -24.12 -11.31
CA LEU A 157 -26.90 -24.62 -11.63
C LEU A 157 -25.87 -23.63 -11.04
N SER A 158 -24.98 -24.12 -10.17
CA SER A 158 -24.07 -23.25 -9.42
C SER A 158 -22.59 -23.58 -9.63
N SER A 159 -22.33 -24.69 -10.31
CA SER A 159 -20.98 -25.19 -10.53
C SER A 159 -20.71 -25.45 -12.00
N TYR A 160 -19.42 -25.40 -12.36
CA TYR A 160 -18.93 -25.79 -13.68
C TYR A 160 -19.47 -27.17 -14.11
N ALA A 161 -19.48 -28.15 -13.21
CA ALA A 161 -19.92 -29.50 -13.52
C ALA A 161 -21.43 -29.57 -13.83
N GLU A 162 -22.26 -28.87 -13.05
CA GLU A 162 -23.71 -28.81 -13.27
C GLU A 162 -24.06 -28.05 -14.55
N ALA A 163 -23.44 -26.89 -14.75
CA ALA A 163 -23.61 -26.08 -15.96
C ALA A 163 -23.19 -26.85 -17.22
N TYR A 164 -22.08 -27.59 -17.15
CA TYR A 164 -21.56 -28.35 -18.29
C TYR A 164 -22.39 -29.61 -18.58
N GLU A 165 -22.86 -30.34 -17.56
CA GLU A 165 -23.78 -31.46 -17.73
C GLU A 165 -25.14 -31.00 -18.27
N HIS A 166 -25.65 -29.87 -17.78
CA HIS A 166 -26.85 -29.25 -18.33
C HIS A 166 -26.65 -28.84 -19.79
N TRP A 167 -25.52 -28.23 -20.13
CA TRP A 167 -25.21 -27.90 -21.52
C TRP A 167 -25.16 -29.14 -22.41
N LEU A 168 -24.49 -30.22 -21.99
CA LEU A 168 -24.40 -31.47 -22.75
C LEU A 168 -25.76 -32.17 -22.96
N THR A 169 -26.68 -32.04 -22.00
CA THR A 169 -27.96 -32.77 -22.01
C THR A 169 -29.12 -31.96 -22.57
N VAL A 170 -29.13 -30.64 -22.38
CA VAL A 170 -30.23 -29.74 -22.75
C VAL A 170 -29.71 -28.61 -23.64
N GLY A 171 -28.65 -27.91 -23.21
CA GLY A 171 -28.15 -26.72 -23.88
C GLY A 171 -27.70 -26.92 -25.33
N TYR A 172 -27.09 -28.05 -25.63
CA TYR A 172 -26.64 -28.42 -26.96
C TYR A 172 -27.82 -28.66 -27.92
N LEU A 173 -28.93 -29.18 -27.42
CA LEU A 173 -30.15 -29.41 -28.21
C LEU A 173 -30.94 -28.12 -28.44
N GLU A 174 -30.82 -27.15 -27.53
CA GLU A 174 -31.46 -25.84 -27.61
C GLU A 174 -30.58 -24.76 -28.28
N ASP A 175 -29.44 -25.17 -28.85
CA ASP A 175 -28.51 -24.30 -29.59
C ASP A 175 -27.98 -23.12 -28.73
N ARG A 176 -27.78 -23.37 -27.43
CA ARG A 176 -27.30 -22.38 -26.46
C ARG A 176 -25.80 -22.12 -26.60
N PHE A 177 -25.40 -20.86 -26.49
CA PHE A 177 -24.02 -20.40 -26.66
C PHE A 177 -23.15 -20.83 -25.50
N THR A 178 -21.98 -21.40 -25.79
CA THR A 178 -21.04 -21.92 -24.79
C THR A 178 -20.06 -20.88 -24.26
N SER A 179 -19.92 -19.74 -24.95
CA SER A 179 -19.03 -18.65 -24.60
C SER A 179 -19.40 -17.37 -25.38
N PRO A 180 -18.89 -16.19 -24.98
CA PRO A 180 -19.06 -14.94 -25.73
C PRO A 180 -18.57 -15.03 -27.19
N ALA A 181 -17.48 -15.77 -27.42
CA ALA A 181 -16.92 -15.98 -28.76
C ALA A 181 -17.85 -16.80 -29.66
N ALA A 182 -18.49 -17.84 -29.09
CA ALA A 182 -19.49 -18.65 -29.81
C ALA A 182 -20.74 -17.83 -30.16
N MET A 183 -21.18 -16.96 -29.24
CA MET A 183 -22.29 -16.03 -29.48
C MET A 183 -21.96 -15.05 -30.62
N ALA A 184 -20.79 -14.38 -30.56
CA ALA A 184 -20.36 -13.42 -31.57
C ALA A 184 -20.30 -14.05 -32.97
N HIS A 185 -19.76 -15.28 -33.08
CA HIS A 185 -19.71 -16.01 -34.35
C HIS A 185 -21.11 -16.37 -34.89
N SER A 186 -22.04 -16.78 -34.03
CA SER A 186 -23.41 -17.10 -34.42
C SER A 186 -24.22 -15.88 -34.85
N LEU A 187 -24.07 -14.75 -34.15
CA LEU A 187 -24.70 -13.47 -34.52
C LEU A 187 -24.21 -12.97 -35.89
N GLN A 188 -22.93 -13.17 -36.21
CA GLN A 188 -22.34 -12.83 -37.51
C GLN A 188 -22.91 -13.69 -38.66
N GLN A 189 -23.19 -14.98 -38.41
CA GLN A 189 -23.77 -15.88 -39.43
C GLN A 189 -25.28 -15.65 -39.65
N ARG A 190 -26.01 -15.16 -38.65
CA ARG A 190 -27.47 -14.91 -38.72
C ARG A 190 -27.85 -13.58 -39.40
N GLY A 191 -26.88 -12.74 -39.76
CA GLY A 191 -27.11 -11.49 -40.50
C GLY A 191 -27.78 -10.38 -39.67
N SER A 192 -27.76 -10.47 -38.34
CA SER A 192 -28.30 -9.45 -37.44
C SER A 192 -27.29 -8.31 -37.27
N GLU A 193 -27.38 -7.27 -38.10
CA GLU A 193 -26.49 -6.11 -38.01
C GLU A 193 -26.91 -5.15 -36.89
N LEU A 194 -25.97 -4.82 -36.00
CA LEU A 194 -26.10 -3.71 -35.07
C LEU A 194 -25.99 -2.38 -35.85
N PRO A 195 -26.80 -1.36 -35.55
CA PRO A 195 -26.61 -0.02 -36.06
C PRO A 195 -25.19 0.47 -35.78
N SER A 196 -24.60 1.22 -36.71
CA SER A 196 -23.21 1.70 -36.62
C SER A 196 -22.95 2.63 -35.43
N ASP A 197 -24.00 3.19 -34.84
CA ASP A 197 -23.99 4.10 -33.69
C ASP A 197 -24.45 3.42 -32.39
N PHE A 198 -24.67 2.10 -32.39
CA PHE A 198 -25.05 1.36 -31.20
C PHE A 198 -23.87 1.26 -30.21
N ASN A 199 -24.10 1.68 -28.97
CA ASN A 199 -23.14 1.54 -27.87
C ASN A 199 -23.86 0.87 -26.69
N SER A 200 -23.35 -0.28 -26.24
CA SER A 200 -23.96 -1.09 -25.18
C SER A 200 -24.06 -0.36 -23.84
N GLU A 201 -23.05 0.43 -23.48
CA GLU A 201 -23.05 1.23 -22.24
C GLU A 201 -24.04 2.41 -22.32
N ALA A 202 -24.13 3.08 -23.47
CA ALA A 202 -25.15 4.10 -23.70
C ALA A 202 -26.55 3.49 -23.68
N TYR A 203 -26.73 2.30 -24.26
CA TYR A 203 -27.99 1.57 -24.25
C TYR A 203 -28.40 1.17 -22.84
N LEU A 204 -27.50 0.64 -22.01
CA LEU A 204 -27.77 0.35 -20.60
C LEU A 204 -28.12 1.64 -19.83
N LYS A 205 -27.35 2.72 -20.00
CA LYS A 205 -27.57 3.99 -19.30
C LYS A 205 -28.91 4.65 -19.64
N LEU A 206 -29.37 4.47 -20.88
CA LEU A 206 -30.65 5.00 -21.36
C LEU A 206 -31.84 4.07 -21.04
N ASN A 207 -31.58 2.83 -20.61
CA ASN A 207 -32.59 1.85 -20.22
C ASN A 207 -32.30 1.37 -18.78
N PRO A 208 -32.69 2.15 -17.76
CA PRO A 208 -32.32 1.89 -16.36
C PRO A 208 -32.75 0.52 -15.85
N ASP A 209 -33.83 -0.06 -16.40
CA ASP A 209 -34.27 -1.42 -16.10
C ASP A 209 -33.26 -2.49 -16.58
N LEU A 210 -32.60 -2.25 -17.72
CA LEU A 210 -31.51 -3.09 -18.20
C LEU A 210 -30.20 -2.80 -17.47
N GLN A 211 -29.94 -1.55 -17.08
CA GLN A 211 -28.81 -1.19 -16.22
C GLN A 211 -28.91 -1.89 -14.86
N GLU A 212 -30.11 -1.95 -14.28
CA GLU A 212 -30.37 -2.63 -13.03
C GLU A 212 -30.26 -4.15 -13.19
N ARG A 213 -30.80 -4.70 -14.27
CA ARG A 213 -30.80 -6.15 -14.55
C ARG A 213 -29.42 -6.69 -14.96
N PHE A 214 -28.68 -5.99 -15.82
CA PHE A 214 -27.40 -6.46 -16.38
C PHE A 214 -26.19 -5.78 -15.76
N GLY A 215 -26.33 -4.64 -15.08
CA GLY A 215 -25.20 -3.79 -14.68
C GLY A 215 -24.20 -4.41 -13.71
N ARG A 216 -24.59 -5.49 -13.02
CA ARG A 216 -23.74 -6.29 -12.15
C ARG A 216 -23.10 -7.50 -12.85
N SER A 217 -23.56 -7.87 -14.05
CA SER A 217 -22.97 -8.97 -14.82
C SER A 217 -21.65 -8.54 -15.45
N ARG A 218 -20.67 -9.45 -15.41
CA ARG A 218 -19.38 -9.30 -16.10
C ARG A 218 -19.51 -9.38 -17.62
N TYR A 219 -20.67 -9.81 -18.14
CA TYR A 219 -21.00 -9.88 -19.57
C TYR A 219 -22.11 -8.89 -19.95
N ARG A 220 -22.24 -7.77 -19.22
CA ARG A 220 -23.32 -6.79 -19.41
C ARG A 220 -23.38 -6.19 -20.81
N ALA A 221 -22.23 -6.06 -21.48
CA ALA A 221 -22.17 -5.55 -22.85
C ALA A 221 -22.78 -6.56 -23.84
N GLU A 222 -22.46 -7.84 -23.69
CA GLU A 222 -22.96 -8.96 -24.48
C GLU A 222 -24.46 -9.18 -24.25
N LEU A 223 -24.91 -9.09 -22.99
CA LEU A 223 -26.32 -9.13 -22.61
C LEU A 223 -27.11 -7.95 -23.20
N ALA A 224 -26.54 -6.73 -23.15
CA ALA A 224 -27.13 -5.53 -23.75
C ALA A 224 -27.26 -5.64 -25.28
N ILE A 225 -26.23 -6.18 -25.95
CA ILE A 225 -26.23 -6.45 -27.39
C ILE A 225 -27.31 -7.49 -27.74
N ASN A 226 -27.35 -8.61 -27.02
CA ASN A 226 -28.33 -9.66 -27.25
C ASN A 226 -29.76 -9.17 -27.00
N HIS A 227 -30.00 -8.44 -25.91
CA HIS A 227 -31.30 -7.84 -25.60
C HIS A 227 -31.74 -6.86 -26.70
N PHE A 228 -30.84 -5.98 -27.13
CA PHE A 228 -31.13 -5.02 -28.19
C PHE A 228 -31.53 -5.70 -29.50
N LEU A 229 -30.78 -6.72 -29.92
CA LEU A 229 -31.01 -7.46 -31.15
C LEU A 229 -32.27 -8.35 -31.10
N GLN A 230 -32.63 -8.89 -29.93
CA GLN A 230 -33.79 -9.78 -29.83
C GLN A 230 -35.13 -9.06 -29.68
N ILE A 231 -35.19 -8.03 -28.82
CA ILE A 231 -36.45 -7.39 -28.46
C ILE A 231 -36.35 -5.86 -28.38
N GLY A 232 -35.18 -5.31 -28.04
CA GLY A 232 -35.00 -3.88 -27.83
C GLY A 232 -35.27 -3.01 -29.06
N GLN A 233 -34.95 -3.50 -30.26
CA GLN A 233 -35.30 -2.83 -31.52
C GLN A 233 -36.80 -2.79 -31.77
N ALA A 234 -37.50 -3.90 -31.50
CA ALA A 234 -38.95 -4.00 -31.67
C ALA A 234 -39.72 -3.15 -30.64
N GLU A 235 -39.17 -2.99 -29.44
CA GLU A 235 -39.71 -2.15 -28.36
C GLU A 235 -39.38 -0.65 -28.52
N GLY A 236 -38.55 -0.28 -29.50
CA GLY A 236 -38.16 1.11 -29.75
C GLY A 236 -37.31 1.73 -28.64
N ARG A 237 -36.52 0.92 -27.92
CA ARG A 237 -35.70 1.38 -26.79
C ARG A 237 -34.56 2.29 -27.26
N PRO A 238 -34.32 3.44 -26.59
CA PRO A 238 -33.28 4.40 -26.99
C PRO A 238 -31.88 3.80 -26.80
N TYR A 239 -31.02 3.90 -27.82
CA TYR A 239 -29.71 3.23 -27.85
C TYR A 239 -28.51 4.09 -28.27
N TYR A 240 -28.74 5.38 -28.54
CA TYR A 240 -27.69 6.35 -28.85
C TYR A 240 -27.96 7.67 -28.11
N THR A 241 -26.90 8.39 -27.77
CA THR A 241 -26.95 9.68 -27.06
C THR A 241 -26.96 10.84 -28.06
N GLN A 242 -28.14 11.25 -28.53
CA GLN A 242 -28.29 12.57 -29.17
C GLN A 242 -28.18 13.68 -28.12
N LEU A 243 -26.95 13.98 -27.70
CA LEU A 243 -26.57 15.19 -26.95
C LEU A 243 -25.44 15.98 -27.63
N THR A 244 -25.14 15.67 -28.89
CA THR A 244 -24.06 16.29 -29.67
C THR A 244 -24.51 17.36 -30.68
N CYS A 245 -25.81 17.54 -30.95
CA CYS A 245 -26.25 18.56 -31.92
C CYS A 245 -26.84 19.84 -31.31
N ALA A 246 -27.44 19.82 -30.11
CA ALA A 246 -28.05 21.02 -29.52
C ALA A 246 -27.05 21.90 -28.74
N SER A 247 -25.97 21.30 -28.22
CA SER A 247 -24.94 22.01 -27.44
C SER A 247 -24.01 22.85 -28.32
N HIS A 248 -23.74 22.42 -29.55
CA HIS A 248 -22.92 23.18 -30.51
C HIS A 248 -23.64 24.44 -31.03
N GLU A 249 -24.94 24.38 -31.29
CA GLU A 249 -25.70 25.55 -31.78
C GLU A 249 -26.01 26.58 -30.67
N ILE A 250 -26.16 26.15 -29.42
CA ILE A 250 -26.36 27.03 -28.26
C ILE A 250 -25.01 27.65 -27.83
N ALA A 251 -23.91 26.89 -27.88
CA ALA A 251 -22.56 27.42 -27.67
C ALA A 251 -22.17 28.43 -28.77
N SER A 252 -22.53 28.18 -30.04
CA SER A 252 -22.39 29.16 -31.12
C SER A 252 -23.13 30.47 -30.82
N SER A 253 -24.35 30.38 -30.28
CA SER A 253 -25.16 31.57 -29.97
C SER A 253 -24.61 32.38 -28.78
N ALA A 254 -24.01 31.71 -27.79
CA ALA A 254 -23.32 32.36 -26.67
C ALA A 254 -21.95 32.92 -27.10
N LEU A 255 -21.24 32.24 -28.00
CA LEU A 255 -19.99 32.68 -28.60
C LEU A 255 -20.20 33.90 -29.51
N ASP A 256 -21.31 33.95 -30.25
CA ASP A 256 -21.71 35.12 -31.03
C ASP A 256 -22.07 36.31 -30.14
N LEU A 257 -22.66 36.06 -28.96
CA LEU A 257 -22.93 37.09 -27.94
C LEU A 257 -21.63 37.61 -27.31
N CYS A 258 -20.69 36.73 -26.95
CA CYS A 258 -19.38 37.09 -26.40
C CYS A 258 -18.47 37.79 -27.43
N ARG A 259 -18.54 37.39 -28.71
CA ARG A 259 -17.84 38.07 -29.83
C ARG A 259 -18.46 39.44 -30.12
N ALA A 260 -19.79 39.57 -30.09
CA ALA A 260 -20.47 40.85 -30.21
C ALA A 260 -20.13 41.80 -29.05
N LEU A 261 -20.01 41.29 -27.82
CA LEU A 261 -19.62 42.07 -26.65
C LEU A 261 -18.13 42.46 -26.66
N SER A 262 -17.25 41.59 -27.15
CA SER A 262 -15.81 41.89 -27.32
C SER A 262 -15.56 42.91 -28.45
N ALA A 263 -16.35 42.86 -29.52
CA ALA A 263 -16.31 43.84 -30.62
C ALA A 263 -16.81 45.24 -30.21
N CYS A 264 -17.55 45.35 -29.12
CA CYS A 264 -18.05 46.63 -28.59
C CYS A 264 -17.09 47.34 -27.62
N SER A 265 -15.87 46.79 -27.40
CA SER A 265 -14.87 47.38 -26.49
C SER A 265 -14.41 48.79 -26.88
N GLU A 266 -14.64 49.22 -28.13
CA GLU A 266 -14.37 50.60 -28.58
C GLU A 266 -15.38 51.66 -28.08
N TYR A 267 -16.51 51.26 -27.48
CA TYR A 267 -17.54 52.21 -27.00
C TYR A 267 -17.52 52.47 -25.48
N LEU A 268 -16.58 51.87 -24.74
CA LEU A 268 -16.48 52.04 -23.29
C LEU A 268 -15.47 53.15 -22.91
N GLN A 269 -15.91 54.40 -23.04
CA GLN A 269 -15.33 55.58 -22.39
C GLN A 269 -16.43 56.33 -21.61
N PRO A 270 -16.06 57.05 -20.55
CA PRO A 270 -16.25 56.67 -19.15
C PRO A 270 -17.70 56.80 -18.64
N ALA A 271 -18.12 55.79 -17.87
CA ALA A 271 -19.39 55.74 -17.15
C ALA A 271 -19.44 56.77 -16.00
N SER A 272 -19.81 58.01 -16.30
CA SER A 272 -20.22 59.00 -15.29
C SER A 272 -21.69 59.38 -15.35
N ALA A 273 -22.52 58.65 -16.11
CA ALA A 273 -23.94 58.97 -16.29
C ALA A 273 -24.93 57.94 -15.68
N ILE A 274 -24.48 56.84 -15.08
CA ILE A 274 -25.37 55.81 -14.54
C ILE A 274 -25.35 55.86 -13.00
N VAL A 275 -25.67 57.03 -12.47
CA VAL A 275 -26.06 57.24 -11.07
C VAL A 275 -27.39 57.97 -11.12
N GLN A 276 -28.45 57.24 -11.43
CA GLN A 276 -29.83 57.58 -11.09
C GLN A 276 -30.67 56.38 -11.48
N GLY A 277 -30.94 55.54 -10.49
CA GLY A 277 -31.56 54.25 -10.67
C GLY A 277 -32.88 54.34 -11.44
N GLN A 278 -32.87 53.76 -12.63
CA GLN A 278 -33.94 52.94 -13.18
C GLN A 278 -33.34 52.24 -14.41
N GLU A 279 -33.49 50.91 -14.42
CA GLU A 279 -32.96 49.92 -15.38
C GLU A 279 -31.53 49.37 -15.16
N ASN A 280 -31.48 48.02 -15.13
CA ASN A 280 -30.27 47.21 -15.10
C ASN A 280 -29.52 47.38 -16.44
N PRO A 281 -28.19 47.65 -16.45
CA PRO A 281 -27.42 47.85 -17.68
C PRO A 281 -27.56 46.72 -18.70
N LEU A 282 -27.78 45.49 -18.24
CA LEU A 282 -28.02 44.32 -19.09
C LEU A 282 -29.44 44.30 -19.67
N VAL A 283 -30.43 44.88 -19.00
CA VAL A 283 -31.81 45.01 -19.51
C VAL A 283 -31.88 46.10 -20.57
N TYR A 284 -31.13 47.20 -20.39
CA TYR A 284 -30.99 48.24 -21.42
C TYR A 284 -30.29 47.70 -22.68
N PHE A 285 -29.22 46.91 -22.51
CA PHE A 285 -28.52 46.27 -23.64
C PHE A 285 -29.34 45.14 -24.30
N ALA A 286 -30.05 44.33 -23.50
CA ALA A 286 -30.96 43.31 -24.01
C ALA A 286 -32.14 43.92 -24.78
N HIS A 287 -32.67 45.07 -24.35
CA HIS A 287 -33.69 45.79 -25.12
C HIS A 287 -33.16 46.37 -26.44
N HIS A 288 -31.88 46.76 -26.49
CA HIS A 288 -31.29 47.33 -27.69
C HIS A 288 -30.90 46.26 -28.74
N GLU A 289 -30.45 45.08 -28.30
CA GLU A 289 -30.22 43.91 -29.17
C GLU A 289 -31.51 43.10 -29.45
N ALA A 290 -32.57 43.25 -28.64
CA ALA A 290 -33.87 42.58 -28.84
C ALA A 290 -34.54 42.89 -30.19
N HIS A 291 -34.15 43.97 -30.86
CA HIS A 291 -34.64 44.24 -32.21
C HIS A 291 -34.07 43.28 -33.29
N LYS A 292 -33.08 42.44 -32.97
CA LYS A 292 -32.40 41.58 -33.95
C LYS A 292 -32.72 40.08 -33.83
N ASN A 293 -33.12 39.54 -32.68
CA ASN A 293 -33.47 38.10 -32.59
C ASN A 293 -34.35 37.71 -31.37
N GLN A 294 -35.67 37.66 -31.56
CA GLN A 294 -36.66 37.31 -30.54
C GLN A 294 -36.52 35.87 -29.99
N ALA A 295 -36.00 34.94 -30.80
CA ALA A 295 -35.87 33.53 -30.44
C ALA A 295 -34.76 33.25 -29.40
N SER A 296 -33.80 34.15 -29.22
CA SER A 296 -32.75 34.03 -28.21
C SER A 296 -33.23 34.49 -26.83
N VAL A 297 -34.13 35.48 -26.81
CA VAL A 297 -34.73 36.03 -25.58
C VAL A 297 -35.71 35.02 -24.96
N ASP A 298 -36.50 34.34 -25.77
CA ASP A 298 -37.46 33.34 -25.29
C ASP A 298 -36.75 32.06 -24.77
N ARG A 299 -35.56 31.76 -25.28
CA ARG A 299 -34.70 30.65 -24.80
C ARG A 299 -34.00 30.95 -23.48
N LEU A 300 -33.55 32.18 -23.26
CA LEU A 300 -32.98 32.62 -21.98
C LEU A 300 -34.02 32.65 -20.85
N LYS A 301 -35.27 32.98 -21.16
CA LYS A 301 -36.39 32.96 -20.19
C LYS A 301 -36.79 31.55 -19.75
N ALA A 302 -36.45 30.51 -20.51
CA ALA A 302 -36.80 29.11 -20.21
C ALA A 302 -35.85 28.42 -19.21
N HIS A 303 -34.67 28.99 -18.92
CA HIS A 303 -33.68 28.42 -17.98
C HIS A 303 -33.18 29.45 -16.94
N PRO A 304 -33.99 29.73 -15.89
CA PRO A 304 -33.73 30.82 -14.93
C PRO A 304 -32.48 30.61 -14.05
N VAL A 305 -32.07 29.37 -13.83
CA VAL A 305 -30.95 29.01 -12.93
C VAL A 305 -29.60 29.43 -13.53
N PHE A 306 -29.40 29.14 -14.83
CA PHE A 306 -28.18 29.51 -15.56
C PHE A 306 -27.99 31.02 -15.74
N VAL A 307 -29.10 31.75 -15.86
CA VAL A 307 -29.07 33.22 -15.96
C VAL A 307 -28.62 33.83 -14.62
N ASN A 308 -29.03 33.27 -13.49
CA ASN A 308 -28.64 33.77 -12.17
C ASN A 308 -27.16 33.43 -11.84
N GLU A 309 -26.66 32.26 -12.24
CA GLU A 309 -25.25 31.88 -12.08
C GLU A 309 -24.33 32.73 -12.97
N ALA A 310 -24.73 33.00 -14.22
CA ALA A 310 -24.01 33.90 -15.11
C ALA A 310 -24.02 35.36 -14.60
N ILE A 311 -25.13 35.81 -13.99
CA ILE A 311 -25.23 37.13 -13.35
C ILE A 311 -24.33 37.22 -12.11
N ALA A 312 -24.31 36.18 -11.26
CA ALA A 312 -23.44 36.13 -10.08
C ALA A 312 -21.95 36.12 -10.47
N PHE A 313 -21.60 35.38 -11.52
CA PHE A 313 -20.26 35.35 -12.11
C PHE A 313 -19.85 36.73 -12.66
N TYR A 314 -20.73 37.41 -13.41
CA TYR A 314 -20.45 38.73 -13.97
C TYR A 314 -20.36 39.82 -12.88
N GLN A 315 -21.15 39.70 -11.80
CA GLN A 315 -21.07 40.58 -10.63
C GLN A 315 -19.76 40.38 -9.86
N ALA A 316 -19.28 39.14 -9.72
CA ALA A 316 -17.97 38.83 -9.14
C ALA A 316 -16.82 39.36 -10.00
N ALA A 317 -16.90 39.21 -11.33
CA ALA A 317 -15.91 39.74 -12.28
C ALA A 317 -15.86 41.27 -12.29
N LEU A 318 -17.00 41.96 -12.11
CA LEU A 318 -17.06 43.43 -12.01
C LEU A 318 -16.55 43.96 -10.66
N GLN A 319 -16.64 43.20 -9.58
CA GLN A 319 -16.05 43.57 -8.29
C GLN A 319 -14.51 43.41 -8.28
N ILE A 320 -13.98 42.51 -9.11
CA ILE A 320 -12.54 42.35 -9.32
C ILE A 320 -12.09 43.41 -10.34
N GLN A 321 -11.75 44.61 -9.87
CA GLN A 321 -11.14 45.69 -10.68
C GLN A 321 -9.72 45.35 -11.18
N ALA A 322 -9.53 44.23 -11.88
CA ALA A 322 -8.25 43.86 -12.47
C ALA A 322 -8.05 44.60 -13.81
N ARG A 323 -7.18 45.61 -13.79
CA ARG A 323 -6.81 46.45 -14.96
C ARG A 323 -5.92 45.74 -16.01
N SER A 324 -5.94 44.41 -16.11
CA SER A 324 -5.10 43.65 -17.04
C SER A 324 -5.93 42.75 -17.97
N PRO A 325 -6.01 43.05 -19.28
CA PRO A 325 -6.70 42.24 -20.28
C PRO A 325 -6.24 40.76 -20.33
N ASP A 326 -4.95 40.50 -20.03
CA ASP A 326 -4.38 39.14 -20.03
C ASP A 326 -4.95 38.24 -18.93
N VAL A 327 -5.33 38.82 -17.78
CA VAL A 327 -5.91 38.07 -16.65
C VAL A 327 -7.34 37.65 -16.97
N ILE A 328 -8.09 38.51 -17.68
CA ILE A 328 -9.44 38.21 -18.15
C ILE A 328 -9.42 37.14 -19.25
N VAL A 329 -8.45 37.18 -20.17
CA VAL A 329 -8.28 36.14 -21.20
C VAL A 329 -7.85 34.80 -20.58
N ARG A 330 -7.03 34.81 -19.52
CA ARG A 330 -6.62 33.59 -18.80
C ARG A 330 -7.74 32.99 -17.94
N LEU A 331 -8.49 33.83 -17.21
CA LEU A 331 -9.68 33.39 -16.47
C LEU A 331 -10.78 32.91 -17.43
N GLY A 332 -10.92 33.58 -18.57
CA GLY A 332 -11.78 33.15 -19.68
C GLY A 332 -11.35 31.81 -20.28
N ARG A 333 -10.05 31.56 -20.46
CA ARG A 333 -9.54 30.24 -20.89
C ARG A 333 -9.73 29.15 -19.84
N CYS A 334 -9.58 29.46 -18.56
CA CYS A 334 -9.90 28.53 -17.46
C CYS A 334 -11.39 28.14 -17.45
N PHE A 335 -12.27 29.02 -17.94
CA PHE A 335 -13.72 28.76 -18.04
C PHE A 335 -14.15 28.17 -19.40
N GLU A 336 -13.52 28.55 -20.52
CA GLU A 336 -13.76 28.02 -21.87
C GLU A 336 -13.32 26.55 -22.00
N THR A 337 -12.26 26.15 -21.29
CA THR A 337 -12.02 24.73 -21.05
C THR A 337 -13.08 24.27 -20.06
N GLN A 338 -14.10 23.53 -20.52
CA GLN A 338 -15.04 22.78 -19.68
C GLN A 338 -14.27 21.85 -18.73
N LYS A 339 -13.81 22.44 -17.63
CA LYS A 339 -12.93 21.76 -16.70
C LYS A 339 -13.50 21.83 -15.29
N ILE A 340 -14.40 22.72 -14.90
CA ILE A 340 -15.02 22.56 -13.57
C ILE A 340 -15.86 21.28 -13.46
N SER A 341 -16.62 20.89 -14.50
CA SER A 341 -17.30 19.59 -14.55
C SER A 341 -16.35 18.42 -14.81
N SER A 342 -15.25 18.64 -15.54
CA SER A 342 -14.21 17.63 -15.76
C SER A 342 -13.18 17.54 -14.63
N TRP A 343 -13.23 18.41 -13.62
CA TRP A 343 -12.29 18.45 -12.49
C TRP A 343 -12.85 17.65 -11.32
N THR A 344 -14.17 17.69 -11.12
CA THR A 344 -14.88 16.57 -10.48
C THR A 344 -14.64 15.25 -11.22
N SER A 345 -14.28 15.27 -12.50
CA SER A 345 -13.87 14.09 -13.28
C SER A 345 -12.35 13.99 -13.49
N ALA A 346 -11.50 14.76 -12.81
CA ALA A 346 -10.03 14.62 -12.85
C ALA A 346 -9.55 14.15 -11.47
N CYS A 347 -10.03 14.82 -10.41
CA CYS A 347 -9.93 14.32 -9.04
C CYS A 347 -10.99 13.25 -8.73
N GLY A 348 -12.11 13.20 -9.47
CA GLY A 348 -13.05 12.08 -9.47
C GLY A 348 -13.03 11.26 -10.77
N ARG A 349 -11.97 11.38 -11.59
CA ARG A 349 -11.66 10.35 -12.62
C ARG A 349 -11.16 9.09 -11.96
N TYR A 350 -10.44 9.29 -10.85
CA TYR A 350 -9.81 8.23 -10.13
C TYR A 350 -10.60 7.93 -8.86
N GLU A 351 -11.22 6.76 -8.80
CA GLU A 351 -11.97 6.35 -7.61
C GLU A 351 -11.00 5.78 -6.57
N CYS A 352 -11.19 6.09 -5.30
CA CYS A 352 -10.39 5.44 -4.26
C CYS A 352 -11.08 4.15 -3.82
N PHE A 353 -10.41 3.00 -3.95
CA PHE A 353 -10.97 1.71 -3.52
C PHE A 353 -10.98 1.56 -1.98
N ASP A 354 -9.99 2.15 -1.30
CA ASP A 354 -9.93 2.23 0.16
C ASP A 354 -10.78 3.42 0.63
N GLU A 355 -11.94 3.16 1.25
CA GLU A 355 -12.83 4.22 1.76
C GLU A 355 -12.10 5.19 2.72
N ARG A 356 -11.11 4.70 3.48
CA ARG A 356 -10.35 5.52 4.44
C ARG A 356 -9.35 6.43 3.73
N TYR A 357 -8.64 5.91 2.73
CA TYR A 357 -7.75 6.76 1.94
C TYR A 357 -8.55 7.77 1.11
N GLY A 358 -9.72 7.36 0.59
CA GLY A 358 -10.62 8.26 -0.13
C GLY A 358 -11.14 9.38 0.76
N GLN A 359 -11.40 9.12 2.04
CA GLN A 359 -11.69 10.16 3.02
C GLN A 359 -10.49 11.07 3.25
N TRP A 360 -9.30 10.52 3.46
CA TRP A 360 -8.09 11.31 3.64
C TRP A 360 -7.85 12.26 2.46
N LEU A 361 -8.03 11.78 1.21
CA LEU A 361 -7.95 12.59 0.01
C LEU A 361 -8.97 13.73 0.01
N ARG A 362 -10.23 13.49 0.38
CA ARG A 362 -11.25 14.57 0.47
C ARG A 362 -10.89 15.64 1.50
N GLU A 363 -10.16 15.28 2.54
CA GLU A 363 -9.76 16.22 3.60
C GLU A 363 -8.46 16.98 3.26
N ASN A 364 -7.59 16.43 2.41
CA ASN A 364 -6.22 16.92 2.21
C ASN A 364 -5.89 17.34 0.78
N ALA A 365 -6.60 16.83 -0.23
CA ALA A 365 -6.43 17.27 -1.62
C ALA A 365 -7.16 18.59 -1.87
N PRO A 366 -6.59 19.51 -2.68
CA PRO A 366 -7.19 20.80 -2.89
C PRO A 366 -8.48 20.70 -3.74
N ASP A 367 -9.54 21.36 -3.30
CA ASP A 367 -10.75 21.52 -4.10
C ASP A 367 -10.61 22.66 -5.14
N GLY A 368 -11.66 22.84 -5.96
CA GLY A 368 -11.66 23.85 -7.02
C GLY A 368 -11.53 25.29 -6.52
N GLU A 369 -12.07 25.62 -5.34
CA GLU A 369 -11.98 26.96 -4.75
C GLU A 369 -10.55 27.20 -4.23
N GLN A 370 -9.98 26.23 -3.52
CA GLN A 370 -8.61 26.27 -3.02
C GLN A 370 -7.60 26.43 -4.16
N LEU A 371 -7.77 25.73 -5.27
CA LEU A 371 -6.92 25.88 -6.45
C LEU A 371 -7.01 27.27 -7.08
N CYS A 372 -8.22 27.85 -7.14
CA CYS A 372 -8.40 29.22 -7.60
C CYS A 372 -7.67 30.22 -6.69
N ASP A 373 -7.68 30.00 -5.39
CA ASP A 373 -6.98 30.84 -4.43
C ASP A 373 -5.45 30.67 -4.51
N MET A 374 -4.96 29.44 -4.68
CA MET A 374 -3.54 29.18 -4.97
C MET A 374 -3.08 29.94 -6.22
N ALA A 375 -3.88 29.91 -7.31
CA ALA A 375 -3.57 30.65 -8.54
C ALA A 375 -3.48 32.17 -8.32
N LYS A 376 -4.34 32.75 -7.45
CA LYS A 376 -4.25 34.18 -7.07
C LYS A 376 -2.99 34.48 -6.26
N GLN A 377 -2.59 33.56 -5.37
CA GLN A 377 -1.40 33.74 -4.53
C GLN A 377 -0.12 33.84 -5.36
N ILE A 378 0.00 33.05 -6.43
CA ILE A 378 1.18 33.06 -7.33
C ILE A 378 1.52 34.48 -7.80
N ALA A 379 0.51 35.27 -8.17
CA ALA A 379 0.70 36.64 -8.67
C ALA A 379 1.35 37.59 -7.64
N SER A 380 1.30 37.25 -6.34
CA SER A 380 1.91 38.02 -5.25
C SER A 380 3.35 37.58 -4.91
N TRP A 381 3.80 36.44 -5.43
CA TRP A 381 5.12 35.89 -5.11
C TRP A 381 6.24 36.69 -5.75
N ARG A 382 7.28 36.95 -4.97
CA ARG A 382 8.50 37.63 -5.45
C ARG A 382 9.40 36.69 -6.24
N TYR A 383 9.41 35.42 -5.88
CA TYR A 383 10.22 34.40 -6.52
C TYR A 383 9.30 33.45 -7.29
N GLN A 384 9.47 33.41 -8.61
CA GLN A 384 8.66 32.61 -9.52
C GLN A 384 9.59 31.80 -10.44
N PRO A 385 10.37 30.87 -9.86
CA PRO A 385 11.36 30.12 -10.62
C PRO A 385 10.69 29.30 -11.72
N THR A 386 11.32 29.23 -12.89
CA THR A 386 10.88 28.29 -13.93
C THR A 386 11.34 26.89 -13.57
N ILE A 387 10.39 25.95 -13.55
CA ILE A 387 10.64 24.53 -13.28
C ILE A 387 10.60 23.76 -14.61
N SER A 388 11.69 23.08 -14.95
CA SER A 388 11.80 22.22 -16.14
C SER A 388 11.39 20.80 -15.79
N VAL A 389 10.28 20.33 -16.35
CA VAL A 389 9.84 18.93 -16.20
C VAL A 389 10.59 18.06 -17.21
N ILE A 390 11.37 17.09 -16.72
CA ILE A 390 12.17 16.15 -17.52
C ILE A 390 11.33 14.92 -17.79
N PHE A 391 11.12 14.66 -19.08
CA PHE A 391 10.13 13.71 -19.53
C PHE A 391 10.74 12.77 -20.59
N PRO A 392 11.47 11.72 -20.18
CA PRO A 392 12.01 10.71 -21.08
C PRO A 392 10.87 9.82 -21.58
N VAL A 393 10.76 9.58 -22.90
CA VAL A 393 9.65 8.83 -23.52
C VAL A 393 10.17 7.63 -24.30
N TYR A 394 9.55 6.46 -24.16
CA TYR A 394 9.78 5.32 -25.03
C TYR A 394 8.54 4.42 -25.15
N ASN A 395 7.96 4.35 -26.35
CA ASN A 395 6.87 3.42 -26.70
C ASN A 395 5.61 3.44 -25.81
N THR A 396 5.38 4.54 -25.10
CA THR A 396 4.25 4.70 -24.18
C THR A 396 2.89 4.53 -24.87
N PRO A 397 1.93 3.82 -24.25
CA PRO A 397 0.55 3.79 -24.73
C PRO A 397 -0.03 5.20 -24.92
N ALA A 398 -0.81 5.39 -25.98
CA ALA A 398 -1.30 6.70 -26.39
C ALA A 398 -2.12 7.41 -25.31
N GLU A 399 -2.91 6.67 -24.53
CA GLU A 399 -3.74 7.21 -23.46
C GLU A 399 -2.89 7.68 -22.28
N PHE A 400 -1.96 6.84 -21.81
CA PHE A 400 -1.07 7.20 -20.69
C PHE A 400 -0.20 8.41 -21.04
N LEU A 401 0.37 8.43 -22.25
CA LEU A 401 1.18 9.56 -22.71
C LEU A 401 0.37 10.87 -22.71
N LYS A 402 -0.87 10.84 -23.19
CA LYS A 402 -1.73 12.03 -23.19
C LYS A 402 -2.11 12.47 -21.78
N GLU A 403 -2.46 11.53 -20.89
CA GLU A 403 -2.78 11.85 -19.49
C GLU A 403 -1.58 12.48 -18.77
N ALA A 404 -0.38 11.94 -18.97
CA ALA A 404 0.86 12.48 -18.41
C ALA A 404 1.15 13.89 -18.92
N LEU A 405 1.08 14.11 -20.25
CA LEU A 405 1.26 15.44 -20.86
C LEU A 405 0.21 16.45 -20.38
N ASP A 406 -1.06 16.04 -20.33
CA ASP A 406 -2.17 16.88 -19.87
C ASP A 406 -1.98 17.27 -18.38
N SER A 407 -1.45 16.37 -17.55
CA SER A 407 -1.19 16.65 -16.13
C SER A 407 -0.22 17.81 -15.91
N VAL A 408 0.79 17.94 -16.80
CA VAL A 408 1.74 19.07 -16.80
C VAL A 408 1.09 20.33 -17.35
N ILE A 409 0.33 20.22 -18.45
CA ILE A 409 -0.36 21.37 -19.06
C ILE A 409 -1.34 22.03 -18.07
N ASN A 410 -1.98 21.21 -17.22
CA ASN A 410 -3.01 21.65 -16.27
C ASN A 410 -2.46 22.14 -14.93
N GLN A 411 -1.14 22.24 -14.76
CA GLN A 411 -0.56 22.77 -13.53
C GLN A 411 -1.01 24.21 -13.29
N ILE A 412 -1.44 24.51 -12.06
CA ILE A 412 -1.87 25.87 -11.69
C ILE A 412 -0.69 26.86 -11.64
N TYR A 413 0.51 26.36 -11.39
CA TYR A 413 1.74 27.14 -11.47
C TYR A 413 2.10 27.34 -12.94
N PRO A 414 2.22 28.58 -13.46
CA PRO A 414 2.34 28.80 -14.91
C PRO A 414 3.80 28.77 -15.41
N TYR A 415 4.78 28.88 -14.51
CA TYR A 415 6.19 29.02 -14.85
C TYR A 415 6.88 27.66 -14.93
N TRP A 416 6.50 26.89 -15.93
CA TRP A 416 7.12 25.62 -16.25
C TRP A 416 7.49 25.51 -17.72
N GLU A 417 8.36 24.57 -18.01
CA GLU A 417 8.60 24.07 -19.36
C GLU A 417 8.66 22.54 -19.31
N LEU A 418 8.21 21.89 -20.37
CA LEU A 418 8.21 20.43 -20.48
C LEU A 418 9.29 20.02 -21.48
N CYS A 419 10.35 19.42 -20.96
CA CYS A 419 11.53 19.03 -21.72
C CYS A 419 11.47 17.53 -22.01
N ILE A 420 11.05 17.21 -23.23
CA ILE A 420 10.80 15.85 -23.68
C ILE A 420 11.99 15.33 -24.48
N ALA A 421 12.43 14.12 -24.17
CA ALA A 421 13.31 13.36 -25.03
C ALA A 421 12.62 12.04 -25.42
N ASP A 422 12.38 11.84 -26.71
CA ASP A 422 11.90 10.55 -27.24
C ASP A 422 13.11 9.67 -27.53
N ASP A 423 13.23 8.53 -26.83
CA ASP A 423 14.35 7.59 -26.94
C ASP A 423 14.19 6.64 -28.12
N ARG A 424 13.86 7.21 -29.28
CA ARG A 424 13.61 6.49 -30.53
C ARG A 424 12.45 5.50 -30.39
N SER A 425 11.28 5.99 -29.97
CA SER A 425 10.06 5.19 -29.97
C SER A 425 9.80 4.58 -31.35
N THR A 426 9.46 3.30 -31.37
CA THR A 426 9.10 2.56 -32.58
C THR A 426 7.63 2.72 -32.94
N GLN A 427 6.80 3.13 -31.99
CA GLN A 427 5.37 3.33 -32.21
C GLN A 427 5.07 4.69 -32.84
N PRO A 428 4.43 4.75 -34.04
CA PRO A 428 4.22 6.01 -34.76
C PRO A 428 3.38 7.04 -34.01
N HIS A 429 2.43 6.59 -33.18
CA HIS A 429 1.54 7.50 -32.44
C HIS A 429 2.30 8.36 -31.44
N VAL A 430 3.40 7.87 -30.86
CA VAL A 430 4.19 8.62 -29.86
C VAL A 430 4.68 9.93 -30.48
N ARG A 431 5.38 9.84 -31.61
CA ARG A 431 5.89 11.02 -32.32
C ARG A 431 4.76 11.97 -32.73
N GLN A 432 3.65 11.45 -33.26
CA GLN A 432 2.50 12.26 -33.65
C GLN A 432 1.90 13.03 -32.48
N ILE A 433 1.77 12.39 -31.32
CA ILE A 433 1.28 13.03 -30.09
C ILE A 433 2.26 14.11 -29.63
N LEU A 434 3.55 13.80 -29.54
CA LEU A 434 4.56 14.77 -29.09
C LEU A 434 4.63 16.00 -29.99
N GLU A 435 4.62 15.82 -31.32
CA GLU A 435 4.59 16.93 -32.28
C GLU A 435 3.29 17.75 -32.17
N ALA A 436 2.14 17.11 -31.96
CA ALA A 436 0.87 17.79 -31.78
C ALA A 436 0.83 18.64 -30.51
N TYR A 437 1.31 18.12 -29.38
CA TYR A 437 1.37 18.86 -28.12
C TYR A 437 2.39 20.02 -28.18
N ALA A 438 3.57 19.80 -28.77
CA ALA A 438 4.57 20.85 -28.96
C ALA A 438 4.07 22.01 -29.86
N ALA A 439 3.20 21.71 -30.83
CA ALA A 439 2.56 22.74 -31.65
C ALA A 439 1.47 23.54 -30.91
N GLN A 440 0.88 22.98 -29.84
CA GLN A 440 -0.19 23.61 -29.07
C GLN A 440 0.32 24.53 -27.95
N ASP A 441 1.46 24.20 -27.34
CA ASP A 441 2.04 24.99 -26.24
C ASP A 441 3.56 25.16 -26.44
N ALA A 442 3.99 26.41 -26.59
CA ALA A 442 5.39 26.76 -26.82
C ALA A 442 6.33 26.44 -25.64
N ARG A 443 5.79 26.11 -24.46
CA ARG A 443 6.56 25.65 -23.30
C ARG A 443 7.02 24.19 -23.43
N ILE A 444 6.47 23.45 -24.39
CA ILE A 444 6.81 22.05 -24.64
C ILE A 444 7.93 21.98 -25.67
N LYS A 445 9.07 21.42 -25.25
CA LYS A 445 10.28 21.26 -26.06
C LYS A 445 10.53 19.76 -26.27
N VAL A 446 10.72 19.35 -27.53
CA VAL A 446 10.90 17.93 -27.86
C VAL A 446 12.22 17.69 -28.58
N CYS A 447 12.98 16.70 -28.11
CA CYS A 447 14.16 16.16 -28.75
C CYS A 447 13.89 14.70 -29.17
N PHE A 448 14.01 14.40 -30.47
CA PHE A 448 13.91 13.04 -30.99
C PHE A 448 15.31 12.45 -31.12
N ARG A 449 15.61 11.41 -30.33
CA ARG A 449 16.94 10.76 -30.35
C ARG A 449 17.05 9.82 -31.55
N GLU A 450 18.23 9.77 -32.16
CA GLU A 450 18.52 8.88 -33.29
C GLU A 450 18.78 7.42 -32.87
N THR A 451 19.14 7.22 -31.59
CA THR A 451 19.48 5.93 -31.00
C THR A 451 18.78 5.77 -29.65
N ASN A 452 18.20 4.60 -29.41
CA ASN A 452 17.70 4.21 -28.09
C ASN A 452 18.92 4.04 -27.15
N GLY A 453 18.97 4.87 -26.11
CA GLY A 453 20.04 4.88 -25.11
C GLY A 453 19.56 4.59 -23.70
N HIS A 454 18.32 4.12 -23.55
CA HIS A 454 17.61 3.91 -22.30
C HIS A 454 17.44 5.18 -21.45
N ILE A 455 16.80 5.02 -20.30
CA ILE A 455 16.30 6.12 -19.46
C ILE A 455 17.39 7.12 -19.05
N SER A 456 18.58 6.68 -18.65
CA SER A 456 19.66 7.59 -18.21
C SER A 456 20.11 8.54 -19.33
N ALA A 457 20.36 8.00 -20.54
CA ALA A 457 20.78 8.81 -21.67
C ALA A 457 19.64 9.71 -22.17
N CYS A 458 18.41 9.18 -22.16
CA CYS A 458 17.22 9.91 -22.55
C CYS A 458 16.95 11.10 -21.63
N SER A 459 16.95 10.88 -20.31
CA SER A 459 16.79 11.95 -19.31
C SER A 459 17.87 13.01 -19.43
N ASN A 460 19.12 12.65 -19.71
CA ASN A 460 20.19 13.62 -19.97
C ASN A 460 19.94 14.47 -21.23
N SER A 461 19.35 13.91 -22.29
CA SER A 461 18.93 14.68 -23.47
C SER A 461 17.82 15.68 -23.14
N ALA A 462 16.86 15.29 -22.31
CA ALA A 462 15.83 16.19 -21.82
C ALA A 462 16.41 17.29 -20.91
N ILE A 463 17.37 16.98 -20.03
CA ILE A 463 18.08 17.98 -19.22
C ILE A 463 18.85 18.96 -20.11
N ALA A 464 19.45 18.50 -21.22
CA ALA A 464 20.24 19.36 -22.10
C ALA A 464 19.42 20.49 -22.77
N ILE A 465 18.11 20.30 -22.95
CA ILE A 465 17.20 21.32 -23.51
C ILE A 465 16.48 22.15 -22.44
N ALA A 466 16.71 21.84 -21.15
CA ALA A 466 16.14 22.54 -20.01
C ALA A 466 16.87 23.87 -19.72
N SER A 467 16.08 24.92 -19.51
CA SER A 467 16.50 26.28 -19.15
C SER A 467 16.03 26.75 -17.78
N GLY A 468 15.09 26.04 -17.13
CA GLY A 468 14.58 26.37 -15.80
C GLY A 468 15.67 26.38 -14.72
N GLU A 469 15.41 27.06 -13.61
CA GLU A 469 16.35 27.05 -12.47
C GLU A 469 16.34 25.69 -11.76
N PHE A 470 15.17 25.05 -11.76
CA PHE A 470 14.93 23.73 -11.18
C PHE A 470 14.52 22.72 -12.23
N VAL A 471 14.77 21.47 -11.92
CA VAL A 471 14.48 20.30 -12.75
C VAL A 471 13.60 19.37 -11.93
N THR A 472 12.44 19.01 -12.45
CA THR A 472 11.52 18.04 -11.83
C THR A 472 11.42 16.81 -12.73
N LEU A 473 11.43 15.62 -12.16
CA LEU A 473 11.30 14.38 -12.95
C LEU A 473 9.83 13.95 -13.03
N LEU A 474 9.43 13.40 -14.18
CA LEU A 474 8.11 12.82 -14.40
C LEU A 474 8.24 11.67 -15.41
N ASP A 475 7.78 10.48 -15.04
CA ASP A 475 7.75 9.35 -15.96
C ASP A 475 6.60 9.49 -16.96
N HIS A 476 6.80 8.95 -18.17
CA HIS A 476 5.97 9.25 -19.33
C HIS A 476 4.54 8.68 -19.27
N ASP A 477 4.28 7.82 -18.31
CA ASP A 477 3.02 7.11 -18.05
C ASP A 477 2.35 7.51 -16.73
N ASP A 478 2.98 8.39 -15.95
CA ASP A 478 2.51 8.83 -14.64
C ASP A 478 1.87 10.22 -14.65
N VAL A 479 1.17 10.57 -13.57
CA VAL A 479 0.38 11.79 -13.48
C VAL A 479 0.74 12.55 -12.20
N ILE A 480 0.87 13.87 -12.30
CA ILE A 480 1.05 14.76 -11.14
C ILE A 480 -0.24 15.49 -10.78
N THR A 481 -0.42 15.82 -9.50
CA THR A 481 -1.58 16.61 -9.07
C THR A 481 -1.49 18.04 -9.61
N PRO A 482 -2.62 18.74 -9.81
CA PRO A 482 -2.59 20.06 -10.44
C PRO A 482 -1.86 21.15 -9.65
N ASP A 483 -1.68 20.95 -8.34
CA ASP A 483 -0.95 21.81 -7.42
C ASP A 483 0.53 21.41 -7.22
N ALA A 484 1.01 20.34 -7.86
CA ALA A 484 2.36 19.82 -7.65
C ALA A 484 3.47 20.86 -7.84
N LEU A 485 3.50 21.54 -8.99
CA LEU A 485 4.52 22.57 -9.27
C LEU A 485 4.30 23.84 -8.42
N TYR A 486 3.07 24.11 -7.99
CA TYR A 486 2.75 25.21 -7.10
C TYR A 486 3.34 24.98 -5.71
N GLU A 487 3.19 23.80 -5.13
CA GLU A 487 3.71 23.49 -3.80
C GLU A 487 5.24 23.52 -3.79
N ALA A 488 5.91 23.04 -4.85
CA ALA A 488 7.36 23.20 -5.00
C ALA A 488 7.79 24.68 -5.04
N ALA A 489 7.12 25.51 -5.85
CA ALA A 489 7.42 26.94 -5.94
C ALA A 489 7.10 27.70 -4.64
N LYS A 490 6.03 27.31 -3.94
CA LYS A 490 5.66 27.84 -2.63
C LYS A 490 6.74 27.54 -1.60
N LEU A 491 7.23 26.30 -1.56
CA LEU A 491 8.33 25.92 -0.68
C LEU A 491 9.58 26.74 -1.01
N LEU A 492 9.91 26.93 -2.29
CA LEU A 492 11.04 27.77 -2.70
C LEU A 492 10.90 29.25 -2.33
N ASN A 493 9.68 29.77 -2.15
CA ASN A 493 9.49 31.12 -1.62
C ASN A 493 9.72 31.19 -0.09
N GLN A 494 9.52 30.08 0.63
CA GLN A 494 9.78 29.96 2.07
C GLN A 494 11.25 29.63 2.35
N HIS A 495 11.84 28.80 1.48
CA HIS A 495 13.19 28.25 1.55
C HIS A 495 13.92 28.42 0.20
N PRO A 496 14.35 29.65 -0.16
CA PRO A 496 15.07 29.89 -1.42
C PRO A 496 16.37 29.10 -1.55
N GLU A 497 16.95 28.66 -0.43
CA GLU A 497 18.13 27.81 -0.32
C GLU A 497 17.89 26.36 -0.74
N ALA A 498 16.64 25.89 -0.82
CA ALA A 498 16.33 24.49 -1.10
C ALA A 498 16.99 24.01 -2.41
N ASP A 499 17.77 22.95 -2.32
CA ASP A 499 18.46 22.35 -3.46
C ASP A 499 17.73 21.10 -3.96
N MET A 500 16.99 20.44 -3.08
CA MET A 500 16.25 19.22 -3.37
C MET A 500 14.90 19.27 -2.66
N ILE A 501 13.84 18.91 -3.37
CA ILE A 501 12.47 18.85 -2.86
C ILE A 501 11.86 17.53 -3.33
N TYR A 502 11.20 16.81 -2.44
CA TYR A 502 10.41 15.63 -2.77
C TYR A 502 9.05 15.67 -2.08
N SER A 503 8.11 14.84 -2.54
CA SER A 503 6.75 14.77 -2.01
C SER A 503 6.32 13.34 -1.72
N ASP A 504 5.19 13.20 -1.04
CA ASP A 504 4.47 11.93 -0.95
C ASP A 504 3.91 11.52 -2.32
N GLU A 505 3.57 10.24 -2.44
CA GLU A 505 3.01 9.64 -3.65
C GLU A 505 2.01 8.53 -3.30
N ASP A 506 1.15 8.19 -4.24
CA ASP A 506 0.31 7.00 -4.19
C ASP A 506 0.40 6.23 -5.51
N LYS A 507 -0.39 5.15 -5.64
CA LYS A 507 -0.43 4.35 -6.85
C LYS A 507 -1.76 4.49 -7.57
N LEU A 508 -1.68 4.60 -8.90
CA LEU A 508 -2.81 4.66 -9.80
C LEU A 508 -2.97 3.33 -10.55
N THR A 509 -4.07 2.62 -10.33
CA THR A 509 -4.33 1.34 -11.02
C THR A 509 -4.77 1.55 -12.48
N GLU A 510 -4.72 0.48 -13.29
CA GLU A 510 -5.22 0.49 -14.68
C GLU A 510 -6.71 0.85 -14.78
N ASN A 511 -7.50 0.56 -13.73
CA ASN A 511 -8.92 0.92 -13.65
C ASN A 511 -9.14 2.36 -13.17
N GLY A 512 -8.06 3.12 -13.00
CA GLY A 512 -8.12 4.48 -12.49
C GLY A 512 -8.37 4.54 -10.99
N HIS A 513 -7.87 3.61 -10.16
CA HIS A 513 -8.04 3.71 -8.71
C HIS A 513 -6.79 4.20 -7.99
N LEU A 514 -6.95 5.10 -7.02
CA LEU A 514 -5.85 5.53 -6.16
C LEU A 514 -5.75 4.62 -4.93
N ILE A 515 -4.57 4.04 -4.69
CA ILE A 515 -4.30 3.09 -3.61
C ILE A 515 -2.87 3.24 -3.06
N ASN A 516 -2.61 2.65 -1.89
CA ASN A 516 -1.27 2.51 -1.30
C ASN A 516 -0.48 3.82 -1.19
N PRO A 517 -0.99 4.86 -0.49
CA PRO A 517 -0.24 6.08 -0.27
C PRO A 517 1.04 5.81 0.53
N TYR A 518 2.16 6.36 0.06
CA TYR A 518 3.39 6.42 0.81
C TYR A 518 3.57 7.80 1.42
N PHE A 519 3.21 7.91 2.70
CA PHE A 519 3.48 9.09 3.53
C PHE A 519 4.91 8.99 4.09
N LYS A 520 5.80 9.76 3.48
CA LYS A 520 7.25 9.69 3.69
C LYS A 520 7.65 10.53 4.91
N PRO A 521 8.76 10.18 5.58
CA PRO A 521 9.38 11.07 6.54
C PRO A 521 10.07 12.25 5.84
N ASP A 522 10.48 13.25 6.61
CA ASP A 522 11.50 14.20 6.18
C ASP A 522 12.85 13.49 5.98
N TRP A 523 13.88 14.23 5.56
CA TRP A 523 15.14 13.65 5.08
C TRP A 523 15.82 12.75 6.14
N CYS A 524 15.70 11.44 5.92
CA CYS A 524 16.25 10.37 6.73
C CYS A 524 17.28 9.57 5.90
N PRO A 525 18.58 9.89 5.98
CA PRO A 525 19.60 9.33 5.09
C PRO A 525 19.89 7.84 5.32
N ASP A 526 19.73 7.35 6.56
CA ASP A 526 19.95 5.93 6.85
C ASP A 526 18.76 5.09 6.40
N ALA A 527 17.53 5.61 6.52
CA ALA A 527 16.36 5.02 5.87
C ALA A 527 16.48 5.05 4.35
N PHE A 528 17.05 6.12 3.78
CA PHE A 528 17.22 6.28 2.34
C PHE A 528 18.20 5.26 1.76
N LEU A 529 19.30 4.96 2.46
CA LEU A 529 20.23 3.89 2.06
C LEU A 529 19.58 2.50 2.09
N SER A 530 18.57 2.31 2.94
CA SER A 530 17.83 1.07 3.03
C SER A 530 16.75 0.91 1.95
N ARG A 531 16.20 2.01 1.43
CA ARG A 531 15.16 2.03 0.40
C ARG A 531 15.09 3.40 -0.31
N MET A 532 14.91 3.40 -1.63
CA MET A 532 14.64 4.62 -2.39
C MET A 532 13.21 5.10 -2.12
N TYR A 533 13.03 6.06 -1.19
CA TYR A 533 11.71 6.64 -0.91
C TYR A 533 11.45 8.01 -1.57
N ILE A 534 12.47 8.64 -2.16
CA ILE A 534 12.28 9.90 -2.92
C ILE A 534 11.55 9.63 -4.25
N CYS A 535 11.80 8.47 -4.85
CA CYS A 535 11.15 7.97 -6.07
C CYS A 535 11.11 9.02 -7.19
N HIS A 536 9.94 9.21 -7.81
CA HIS A 536 9.81 9.81 -9.14
C HIS A 536 9.71 11.34 -9.11
N LEU A 537 8.86 11.96 -8.28
CA LEU A 537 8.65 13.43 -8.31
C LEU A 537 9.68 14.22 -7.51
N GLY A 538 10.97 14.03 -7.80
CA GLY A 538 12.02 14.87 -7.24
C GLY A 538 12.20 16.18 -8.01
N THR A 539 12.27 17.30 -7.29
CA THR A 539 12.62 18.63 -7.83
C THR A 539 13.99 19.05 -7.33
N TYR A 540 14.91 19.33 -8.24
CA TYR A 540 16.33 19.52 -7.95
C TYR A 540 16.85 20.82 -8.57
N ARG A 541 17.75 21.50 -7.86
CA ARG A 541 18.43 22.67 -8.42
C ARG A 541 19.28 22.25 -9.62
N ARG A 542 19.03 22.85 -10.79
CA ARG A 542 19.67 22.44 -12.05
C ARG A 542 21.19 22.61 -12.02
N SER A 543 21.68 23.66 -11.35
CA SER A 543 23.12 23.88 -11.20
C SER A 543 23.81 22.72 -10.50
N LEU A 544 23.14 22.10 -9.53
CA LEU A 544 23.68 20.96 -8.78
C LEU A 544 23.69 19.69 -9.64
N ILE A 545 22.61 19.43 -10.39
CA ILE A 545 22.58 18.33 -11.39
C ILE A 545 23.72 18.47 -12.39
N ASN A 546 23.95 19.69 -12.91
CA ASN A 546 25.04 19.95 -13.84
C ASN A 546 26.41 19.72 -13.21
N GLN A 547 26.60 20.13 -11.97
CA GLN A 547 27.85 19.93 -11.21
C GLN A 547 28.19 18.45 -11.04
N ILE A 548 27.20 17.61 -10.76
CA ILE A 548 27.41 16.16 -10.58
C ILE A 548 27.37 15.36 -11.90
N GLY A 549 27.16 16.02 -13.03
CA GLY A 549 27.18 15.42 -14.37
C GLY A 549 25.92 14.67 -14.79
N GLY A 550 24.75 15.00 -14.22
CA GLY A 550 23.47 14.39 -14.62
C GLY A 550 23.33 12.91 -14.25
N PHE A 551 22.53 12.16 -15.02
CA PHE A 551 22.34 10.71 -14.84
C PHE A 551 23.52 9.92 -15.39
N ARG A 552 23.96 8.88 -14.67
CA ARG A 552 25.05 8.00 -15.11
C ARG A 552 24.50 6.79 -15.87
N LEU A 553 25.16 6.45 -16.97
CA LEU A 553 24.87 5.21 -17.71
C LEU A 553 25.26 3.98 -16.87
N GLY A 554 24.53 2.89 -17.02
CA GLY A 554 24.75 1.64 -16.29
C GLY A 554 24.00 1.55 -14.96
N TYR A 555 23.11 2.50 -14.68
CA TYR A 555 22.22 2.52 -13.51
C TYR A 555 20.74 2.45 -13.92
N GLU A 556 20.45 2.07 -15.17
CA GLU A 556 19.08 2.00 -15.69
C GLU A 556 18.20 1.10 -14.80
N GLY A 557 17.02 1.61 -14.42
CA GLY A 557 16.12 1.00 -13.46
C GLY A 557 16.30 1.49 -12.02
N SER A 558 17.41 2.17 -11.70
CA SER A 558 17.65 2.85 -10.41
C SER A 558 18.54 4.10 -10.58
N GLN A 559 18.40 4.75 -11.72
CA GLN A 559 19.19 5.93 -12.11
C GLN A 559 18.89 7.15 -11.24
N ASP A 560 17.66 7.22 -10.74
CA ASP A 560 17.17 8.17 -9.74
C ASP A 560 17.87 7.98 -8.39
N TYR A 561 18.00 6.73 -7.93
CA TYR A 561 18.68 6.42 -6.68
C TYR A 561 20.17 6.81 -6.74
N ASP A 562 20.85 6.52 -7.87
CA ASP A 562 22.21 7.00 -8.12
C ASP A 562 22.32 8.53 -8.12
N LEU A 563 21.38 9.21 -8.79
CA LEU A 563 21.36 10.67 -8.87
C LEU A 563 21.23 11.29 -7.48
N VAL A 564 20.24 10.84 -6.72
CA VAL A 564 19.93 11.38 -5.39
C VAL A 564 21.06 11.12 -4.40
N LEU A 565 21.67 9.93 -4.41
CA LEU A 565 22.84 9.63 -3.56
C LEU A 565 23.99 10.61 -3.83
N ARG A 566 24.23 10.99 -5.10
CA ARG A 566 25.25 11.99 -5.45
C ARG A 566 24.85 13.42 -5.11
N LEU A 567 23.57 13.78 -5.26
CA LEU A 567 23.09 15.12 -4.88
C LEU A 567 23.23 15.35 -3.37
N THR A 568 22.86 14.36 -2.56
CA THR A 568 22.93 14.42 -1.08
C THR A 568 24.36 14.50 -0.55
N GLU A 569 25.37 14.18 -1.37
CA GLU A 569 26.79 14.38 -1.05
C GLU A 569 27.26 15.83 -1.29
N GLN A 570 26.43 16.67 -1.93
CA GLN A 570 26.75 18.05 -2.27
C GLN A 570 25.92 19.08 -1.50
N THR A 571 24.81 18.68 -0.87
CA THR A 571 23.91 19.58 -0.15
C THR A 571 23.20 18.90 1.02
N GLU A 572 22.89 19.69 2.04
CA GLU A 572 22.02 19.34 3.15
C GLU A 572 20.66 20.07 3.06
N GLN A 573 20.45 20.92 2.04
CA GLN A 573 19.23 21.71 1.83
C GLN A 573 18.14 20.88 1.14
N ILE A 574 17.69 19.82 1.82
CA ILE A 574 16.76 18.82 1.31
C ILE A 574 15.43 18.96 2.06
N TYR A 575 14.35 19.14 1.32
CA TYR A 575 13.04 19.45 1.88
C TYR A 575 11.98 18.45 1.40
N HIS A 576 11.01 18.20 2.27
CA HIS A 576 9.89 17.32 2.01
C HIS A 576 8.59 18.14 1.99
N ILE A 577 7.71 17.86 1.02
CA ILE A 577 6.34 18.34 0.98
C ILE A 577 5.43 17.17 1.33
N PRO A 578 4.81 17.13 2.53
CA PRO A 578 3.98 16.01 3.00
C PRO A 578 2.58 16.05 2.36
N LYS A 579 2.54 16.03 1.02
CA LYS A 579 1.35 15.99 0.19
C LYS A 579 1.55 14.96 -0.90
N VAL A 580 0.50 14.22 -1.21
CA VAL A 580 0.49 13.31 -2.37
C VAL A 580 0.40 14.18 -3.62
N LEU A 581 1.52 14.33 -4.32
CA LEU A 581 1.62 15.16 -5.54
C LEU A 581 1.92 14.34 -6.80
N TYR A 582 2.13 13.03 -6.64
CA TYR A 582 2.46 12.08 -7.69
C TYR A 582 1.59 10.84 -7.61
N HIS A 583 1.06 10.42 -8.76
CA HIS A 583 0.26 9.20 -8.91
C HIS A 583 1.02 8.21 -9.79
N TRP A 584 1.61 7.19 -9.16
CA TRP A 584 2.46 6.20 -9.83
C TRP A 584 1.61 5.09 -10.45
N ARG A 585 1.58 5.04 -11.78
CA ARG A 585 0.73 4.11 -12.52
C ARG A 585 1.24 2.67 -12.42
N MET A 586 0.31 1.77 -12.10
CA MET A 586 0.51 0.33 -12.11
C MET A 586 0.07 -0.24 -13.46
N HIS A 587 1.00 -0.89 -14.16
CA HIS A 587 0.73 -1.70 -15.35
C HIS A 587 1.82 -2.77 -15.51
N ALA A 588 1.65 -3.72 -16.44
CA ALA A 588 2.53 -4.88 -16.59
C ALA A 588 4.03 -4.56 -16.82
N GLU A 589 4.34 -3.38 -17.38
CA GLU A 589 5.72 -2.92 -17.62
C GLU A 589 6.25 -1.98 -16.52
N SER A 590 5.39 -1.59 -15.57
CA SER A 590 5.71 -0.73 -14.44
C SER A 590 6.20 -1.52 -13.23
N THR A 591 7.21 -1.00 -12.54
CA THR A 591 7.69 -1.54 -11.27
C THR A 591 6.70 -1.33 -10.13
N ALA A 592 5.68 -0.46 -10.29
CA ALA A 592 4.62 -0.25 -9.31
C ALA A 592 3.74 -1.49 -9.09
N GLY A 593 3.54 -2.28 -10.16
CA GLY A 593 2.67 -3.46 -10.21
C GLY A 593 3.33 -4.77 -9.77
N SER A 594 4.63 -4.92 -10.00
CA SER A 594 5.39 -6.08 -9.51
C SER A 594 6.89 -5.78 -9.41
N ALA A 595 7.42 -5.97 -8.21
CA ALA A 595 8.84 -5.96 -7.91
C ALA A 595 9.63 -6.94 -8.82
N ALA A 596 9.01 -8.04 -9.26
CA ALA A 596 9.66 -9.06 -10.09
C ALA A 596 9.78 -8.69 -11.59
N ALA A 597 9.15 -7.59 -12.04
CA ALA A 597 9.10 -7.23 -13.46
C ALA A 597 10.49 -6.90 -14.06
N LYS A 598 11.44 -6.41 -13.25
CA LYS A 598 12.75 -5.90 -13.71
C LYS A 598 13.89 -6.24 -12.74
N PRO A 599 14.41 -7.48 -12.70
CA PRO A 599 15.48 -7.89 -11.77
C PRO A 599 16.77 -7.04 -11.86
N TYR A 600 17.04 -6.44 -13.02
CA TYR A 600 18.18 -5.56 -13.22
C TYR A 600 18.13 -4.28 -12.37
N ALA A 601 16.94 -3.79 -12.03
CA ALA A 601 16.76 -2.59 -11.20
C ALA A 601 17.39 -2.81 -9.81
N TYR A 602 17.19 -3.96 -9.18
CA TYR A 602 17.83 -4.26 -7.89
C TYR A 602 19.35 -4.31 -7.97
N THR A 603 19.88 -4.84 -9.07
CA THR A 603 21.33 -4.87 -9.29
C THR A 603 21.88 -3.46 -9.47
N ALA A 604 21.15 -2.58 -10.16
CA ALA A 604 21.49 -1.17 -10.31
C ALA A 604 21.40 -0.41 -8.96
N ALA A 605 20.39 -0.67 -8.14
CA ALA A 605 20.24 -0.10 -6.81
C ALA A 605 21.40 -0.48 -5.88
N ILE A 606 21.77 -1.77 -5.81
CA ILE A 606 22.93 -2.24 -5.04
C ILE A 606 24.20 -1.51 -5.50
N ARG A 607 24.43 -1.44 -6.82
CA ARG A 607 25.57 -0.72 -7.40
C ARG A 607 25.57 0.76 -7.05
N ALA A 608 24.40 1.41 -6.99
CA ALA A 608 24.28 2.82 -6.62
C ALA A 608 24.71 3.03 -5.16
N ILE A 609 24.22 2.18 -4.25
CA ILE A 609 24.58 2.21 -2.82
C ILE A 609 26.07 1.91 -2.63
N GLU A 610 26.61 0.83 -3.21
CA GLU A 610 28.04 0.48 -3.13
C GLU A 610 28.93 1.61 -3.66
N SER A 611 28.53 2.22 -4.78
CA SER A 611 29.24 3.37 -5.34
C SER A 611 29.19 4.58 -4.41
N ALA A 612 28.09 4.81 -3.69
CA ALA A 612 27.98 5.87 -2.69
C ALA A 612 28.86 5.60 -1.46
N LEU A 613 28.82 4.37 -0.92
CA LEU A 613 29.70 3.94 0.18
C LEU A 613 31.18 4.16 -0.18
N GLN A 614 31.58 3.81 -1.41
CA GLN A 614 32.93 4.03 -1.90
C GLN A 614 33.29 5.52 -1.97
N ARG A 615 32.41 6.38 -2.51
CA ARG A 615 32.67 7.84 -2.59
C ARG A 615 32.74 8.50 -1.21
N ARG A 616 31.94 8.01 -0.26
CA ARG A 616 31.88 8.49 1.14
C ARG A 616 33.00 7.92 2.01
N ASN A 617 33.76 6.95 1.52
CA ASN A 617 34.76 6.20 2.27
C ASN A 617 34.17 5.53 3.53
N GLU A 618 32.98 4.96 3.38
CA GLU A 618 32.26 4.22 4.41
C GLU A 618 32.27 2.72 4.05
N PRO A 619 33.31 1.94 4.44
CA PRO A 619 33.39 0.54 4.06
C PRO A 619 32.23 -0.26 4.66
N GLY A 620 31.53 -1.00 3.83
CA GLY A 620 30.41 -1.86 4.23
C GLY A 620 29.92 -2.74 3.09
N GLU A 621 29.16 -3.77 3.45
CA GLU A 621 28.52 -4.69 2.53
C GLU A 621 27.04 -4.34 2.39
N VAL A 622 26.53 -4.28 1.16
CA VAL A 622 25.12 -4.05 0.86
C VAL A 622 24.42 -5.39 0.73
N ILE A 623 23.56 -5.69 1.69
CA ILE A 623 22.80 -6.94 1.74
C ILE A 623 21.36 -6.66 1.30
N SER A 624 20.91 -7.30 0.23
CA SER A 624 19.50 -7.26 -0.18
C SER A 624 18.64 -8.15 0.70
N HIS A 625 17.47 -7.66 1.08
CA HIS A 625 16.55 -8.42 1.92
C HIS A 625 15.92 -9.58 1.14
N ALA A 626 16.15 -10.82 1.59
CA ALA A 626 15.75 -12.03 0.86
C ALA A 626 14.23 -12.13 0.58
N ARG A 627 13.39 -11.70 1.52
CA ARG A 627 11.91 -11.77 1.39
C ARG A 627 11.29 -10.54 0.73
N PHE A 628 12.00 -9.41 0.67
CA PHE A 628 11.44 -8.11 0.30
C PHE A 628 12.39 -7.41 -0.68
N PRO A 629 12.31 -7.74 -1.99
CA PRO A 629 13.16 -7.11 -3.01
C PRO A 629 13.06 -5.58 -2.98
N GLY A 630 14.21 -4.91 -3.19
CA GLY A 630 14.31 -3.44 -3.14
C GLY A 630 14.57 -2.86 -1.74
N LEU A 631 14.51 -3.70 -0.70
CA LEU A 631 14.96 -3.34 0.64
C LEU A 631 16.39 -3.82 0.86
N HIS A 632 17.23 -2.96 1.45
CA HIS A 632 18.64 -3.20 1.67
C HIS A 632 19.02 -2.97 3.14
N VAL A 633 20.02 -3.73 3.60
CA VAL A 633 20.68 -3.54 4.90
C VAL A 633 22.16 -3.34 4.61
N ILE A 634 22.74 -2.27 5.14
CA ILE A 634 24.17 -2.00 5.02
C ILE A 634 24.85 -2.50 6.29
N ARG A 635 25.75 -3.48 6.14
CA ARG A 635 26.62 -3.98 7.21
C ARG A 635 27.96 -3.27 7.13
N TYR A 636 28.17 -2.28 8.00
CA TYR A 636 29.39 -1.48 7.97
C TYR A 636 30.56 -2.26 8.56
N GLN A 637 31.75 -2.10 7.99
CA GLN A 637 32.96 -2.64 8.58
C GLN A 637 33.29 -1.91 9.89
N ILE A 638 33.52 -2.65 10.97
CA ILE A 638 33.98 -2.09 12.24
C ILE A 638 35.45 -1.68 12.10
N VAL A 639 35.70 -0.39 11.91
CA VAL A 639 37.04 0.20 11.75
C VAL A 639 37.54 0.85 13.04
N ARG A 640 36.65 1.10 14.00
CA ARG A 640 36.96 1.58 15.35
C ARG A 640 36.49 0.57 16.40
N PRO A 641 37.09 -0.63 16.48
CA PRO A 641 36.78 -1.57 17.54
C PRO A 641 37.13 -0.91 18.88
N GLY A 642 36.25 -1.02 19.86
CA GLY A 642 36.43 -0.43 21.18
C GLY A 642 35.75 -1.28 22.24
N LEU A 643 36.13 -1.04 23.50
CA LEU A 643 35.49 -1.74 24.62
C LEU A 643 34.04 -1.27 24.74
N ILE A 644 33.08 -2.21 24.78
CA ILE A 644 31.67 -1.91 25.07
C ILE A 644 31.41 -2.14 26.55
N SER A 645 31.01 -1.11 27.29
CA SER A 645 30.53 -1.27 28.67
C SER A 645 29.02 -1.50 28.66
N ILE A 646 28.59 -2.72 28.98
CA ILE A 646 27.19 -3.11 29.16
C ILE A 646 26.77 -2.76 30.58
N ILE A 647 25.87 -1.79 30.72
CA ILE A 647 25.42 -1.24 31.99
C ILE A 647 24.02 -1.76 32.29
N ILE A 648 23.87 -2.46 33.42
CA ILE A 648 22.62 -3.11 33.83
C ILE A 648 22.23 -2.66 35.24
N PRO A 649 21.25 -1.75 35.39
CA PRO A 649 20.64 -1.48 36.69
C PRO A 649 19.74 -2.64 37.11
N THR A 650 19.80 -3.04 38.38
CA THR A 650 18.95 -4.11 38.92
C THR A 650 18.48 -3.82 40.34
N LYS A 651 17.31 -4.35 40.69
CA LYS A 651 16.82 -4.44 42.07
C LYS A 651 16.00 -5.72 42.20
N ASN A 652 16.44 -6.65 43.04
CA ASN A 652 15.84 -7.98 43.21
C ASN A 652 15.76 -8.78 41.89
N LEU A 653 14.93 -9.83 41.85
CA LEU A 653 14.70 -10.69 40.69
C LEU A 653 15.96 -11.38 40.16
N SER A 654 16.72 -12.01 41.07
CA SER A 654 17.92 -12.81 40.75
C SER A 654 17.75 -13.71 39.52
N ALA A 655 16.64 -14.45 39.41
CA ALA A 655 16.39 -15.36 38.28
C ALA A 655 16.21 -14.64 36.93
N VAL A 656 15.72 -13.40 36.92
CA VAL A 656 15.56 -12.60 35.70
C VAL A 656 16.91 -12.08 35.24
N LEU A 657 17.69 -11.50 36.16
CA LEU A 657 19.06 -11.05 35.87
C LEU A 657 19.95 -12.21 35.43
N ALA A 658 19.84 -13.39 36.06
CA ALA A 658 20.62 -14.56 35.69
C ALA A 658 20.43 -14.94 34.21
N LYS A 659 19.18 -14.91 33.71
CA LYS A 659 18.88 -15.18 32.29
C LYS A 659 19.49 -14.13 31.36
N CYS A 660 19.41 -12.86 31.75
CA CYS A 660 20.03 -11.76 30.99
C CYS A 660 21.54 -11.99 30.88
N LEU A 661 22.23 -12.18 32.01
CA LEU A 661 23.68 -12.42 32.06
C LEU A 661 24.06 -13.69 31.27
N GLU A 662 23.38 -14.81 31.50
CA GLU A 662 23.62 -16.06 30.78
C GLU A 662 23.53 -15.84 29.26
N SER A 663 22.49 -15.15 28.78
CA SER A 663 22.32 -14.89 27.35
C SER A 663 23.45 -14.01 26.76
N ILE A 664 23.93 -13.01 27.51
CA ILE A 664 25.03 -12.15 27.07
C ILE A 664 26.31 -12.97 26.92
N PHE A 665 26.71 -13.70 27.97
CA PHE A 665 27.99 -14.41 27.99
C PHE A 665 28.01 -15.67 27.11
N THR A 666 26.85 -16.28 26.84
CA THR A 666 26.78 -17.50 26.02
C THR A 666 26.51 -17.24 24.55
N LYS A 667 25.82 -16.15 24.19
CA LYS A 667 25.39 -15.90 22.80
C LYS A 667 26.20 -14.82 22.09
N SER A 668 26.79 -13.85 22.79
CA SER A 668 27.47 -12.71 22.14
C SER A 668 28.75 -13.14 21.42
N THR A 669 28.94 -12.72 20.17
CA THR A 669 30.14 -13.02 19.38
C THR A 669 31.23 -11.94 19.47
N TYR A 670 30.86 -10.69 19.75
CA TYR A 670 31.86 -9.65 20.04
C TYR A 670 32.49 -9.92 21.41
N LEU A 671 33.81 -10.00 21.47
CA LEU A 671 34.52 -10.43 22.68
C LEU A 671 35.04 -9.28 23.55
N ASN A 672 35.08 -8.05 23.02
CA ASN A 672 35.68 -6.90 23.71
C ASN A 672 34.61 -6.08 24.45
N TYR A 673 33.99 -6.67 25.46
CA TYR A 673 33.01 -6.00 26.31
C TYR A 673 33.31 -6.22 27.80
N GLU A 674 32.76 -5.34 28.64
CA GLU A 674 32.62 -5.55 30.09
C GLU A 674 31.15 -5.42 30.48
N VAL A 675 30.74 -6.08 31.55
CA VAL A 675 29.40 -6.02 32.12
C VAL A 675 29.49 -5.38 33.50
N ILE A 676 28.72 -4.31 33.70
CA ILE A 676 28.64 -3.56 34.95
C ILE A 676 27.20 -3.62 35.45
N VAL A 677 26.98 -4.34 36.55
CA VAL A 677 25.69 -4.39 37.23
C VAL A 677 25.66 -3.39 38.38
N ILE A 678 24.63 -2.54 38.42
CA ILE A 678 24.38 -1.68 39.59
C ILE A 678 23.22 -2.26 40.38
N ASP A 679 23.52 -2.77 41.58
CA ASP A 679 22.54 -3.26 42.53
C ASP A 679 21.94 -2.09 43.33
N ASN A 680 20.68 -1.75 43.05
CA ASN A 680 19.97 -0.62 43.66
C ASN A 680 19.26 -1.01 44.97
N GLY A 681 20.03 -1.54 45.91
CA GLY A 681 19.55 -1.90 47.25
C GLY A 681 18.62 -3.11 47.24
N SER A 682 19.06 -4.21 46.62
CA SER A 682 18.35 -5.48 46.67
C SER A 682 18.39 -6.13 48.06
N ASP A 683 17.32 -6.83 48.42
CA ASP A 683 17.17 -7.55 49.69
C ASP A 683 17.08 -9.08 49.53
N GLU A 684 17.19 -9.59 48.29
CA GLU A 684 17.28 -11.02 47.98
C GLU A 684 18.70 -11.58 48.21
N PRO A 685 18.90 -12.53 49.16
CA PRO A 685 20.19 -13.20 49.35
C PRO A 685 20.70 -13.91 48.09
N GLU A 686 19.79 -14.49 47.31
CA GLU A 686 20.10 -15.21 46.08
C GLU A 686 20.74 -14.31 45.02
N LEU A 687 20.39 -13.02 44.99
CA LEU A 687 21.02 -12.06 44.09
C LEU A 687 22.45 -11.74 44.52
N ALA A 688 22.71 -11.62 45.82
CA ALA A 688 24.07 -11.39 46.32
C ALA A 688 24.99 -12.58 46.00
N GLU A 689 24.50 -13.81 46.16
CA GLU A 689 25.21 -15.04 45.75
C GLU A 689 25.47 -15.05 44.23
N LEU A 690 24.45 -14.77 43.43
CA LEU A 690 24.57 -14.68 41.96
C LEU A 690 25.67 -13.70 41.53
N LEU A 691 25.69 -12.47 42.07
CA LEU A 691 26.66 -11.45 41.69
C LEU A 691 28.10 -11.85 42.05
N LEU A 692 28.30 -12.49 43.21
CA LEU A 692 29.60 -13.01 43.63
C LEU A 692 30.07 -14.16 42.73
N ASP A 693 29.17 -15.06 42.35
CA ASP A 693 29.47 -16.19 41.46
C ASP A 693 29.90 -15.68 40.07
N TRP A 694 29.17 -14.73 39.49
CA TRP A 694 29.52 -14.12 38.20
C TRP A 694 30.85 -13.35 38.27
N GLN A 695 31.12 -12.62 39.35
CA GLN A 695 32.41 -11.94 39.54
C GLN A 695 33.56 -12.94 39.70
N SER A 696 33.34 -14.08 40.37
CA SER A 696 34.33 -15.15 40.49
C SER A 696 34.59 -15.85 39.16
N GLN A 697 33.55 -16.05 38.34
CA GLN A 697 33.67 -16.71 37.04
C GLN A 697 34.31 -15.81 35.97
N TYR A 698 34.04 -14.50 36.00
CA TYR A 698 34.51 -13.53 35.01
C TYR A 698 35.17 -12.29 35.66
N PRO A 699 36.28 -12.45 36.41
CA PRO A 699 36.84 -11.38 37.26
C PRO A 699 37.33 -10.14 36.50
N GLU A 700 37.67 -10.28 35.22
CA GLU A 700 38.13 -9.17 34.38
C GLU A 700 36.99 -8.50 33.59
N GLN A 701 35.92 -9.25 33.25
CA GLN A 701 34.82 -8.79 32.39
C GLN A 701 33.56 -8.41 33.16
N PHE A 702 33.31 -8.96 34.35
CA PHE A 702 32.12 -8.69 35.14
C PHE A 702 32.44 -7.91 36.42
N ARG A 703 31.72 -6.82 36.63
CA ARG A 703 31.80 -6.00 37.85
C ARG A 703 30.40 -5.68 38.33
N PHE A 704 30.25 -5.56 39.64
CA PHE A 704 29.02 -5.04 40.22
C PHE A 704 29.32 -4.02 41.32
N TYR A 705 28.39 -3.10 41.52
CA TYR A 705 28.47 -2.06 42.55
C TYR A 705 27.11 -1.89 43.21
N SER A 706 27.07 -1.77 44.54
CA SER A 706 25.84 -1.45 45.26
C SER A 706 25.63 0.07 45.31
N LEU A 707 24.38 0.48 45.13
CA LEU A 707 23.93 1.88 45.20
C LEU A 707 22.52 1.91 45.81
N ASP A 708 22.42 1.94 47.13
CA ASP A 708 21.12 1.91 47.81
C ASP A 708 20.49 3.31 47.87
N LEU A 709 19.56 3.57 46.95
CA LEU A 709 18.79 4.81 46.86
C LEU A 709 17.39 4.56 46.27
N PRO A 710 16.43 5.50 46.43
CA PRO A 710 15.14 5.43 45.75
C PRO A 710 15.34 5.28 44.24
N PHE A 711 14.69 4.30 43.63
CA PHE A 711 14.97 3.92 42.24
C PHE A 711 14.84 5.12 41.28
N ASN A 712 15.95 5.43 40.61
CA ASN A 712 16.04 6.44 39.58
C ASN A 712 16.97 5.91 38.48
N PHE A 713 16.39 5.48 37.36
CA PHE A 713 17.10 4.87 36.24
C PHE A 713 18.20 5.77 35.69
N SER A 714 17.90 7.06 35.52
CA SER A 714 18.83 8.07 35.02
C SER A 714 20.05 8.22 35.91
N LEU A 715 19.83 8.38 37.22
CA LEU A 715 20.90 8.54 38.21
C LEU A 715 21.78 7.28 38.29
N ILE A 716 21.16 6.10 38.34
CA ILE A 716 21.88 4.83 38.42
C ILE A 716 22.78 4.64 37.19
N ASN A 717 22.25 4.93 35.99
CA ASN A 717 23.03 4.83 34.76
C ASN A 717 24.16 5.87 34.70
N ASN A 718 23.90 7.12 35.08
CA ASN A 718 24.96 8.15 35.17
C ASN A 718 26.08 7.74 36.13
N TYR A 719 25.74 7.17 37.29
CA TYR A 719 26.70 6.61 38.23
C TYR A 719 27.52 5.47 37.61
N ALA A 720 26.86 4.55 36.91
CA ALA A 720 27.51 3.41 36.25
C ALA A 720 28.51 3.85 35.16
N VAL A 721 28.17 4.89 34.39
CA VAL A 721 29.08 5.47 33.37
C VAL A 721 30.38 5.97 34.01
N GLY A 722 30.33 6.46 35.25
CA GLY A 722 31.51 6.82 36.05
C GLY A 722 32.40 5.63 36.43
N LYS A 723 31.89 4.40 36.35
CA LYS A 723 32.63 3.14 36.59
C LYS A 723 33.06 2.43 35.30
N ALA A 724 32.35 2.69 34.21
CA ALA A 724 32.60 2.15 32.88
C ALA A 724 33.95 2.61 32.30
N GLN A 725 34.66 1.69 31.64
CA GLN A 725 35.94 1.92 30.95
C GLN A 725 35.78 1.94 29.42
N GLY A 726 34.64 1.49 28.91
CA GLY A 726 34.38 1.35 27.49
C GLY A 726 34.31 2.67 26.73
N ASP A 727 34.76 2.61 25.48
CA ASP A 727 34.62 3.68 24.48
C ASP A 727 33.15 3.83 24.05
N TYR A 728 32.39 2.74 24.16
CA TYR A 728 30.97 2.66 23.87
C TYR A 728 30.20 2.25 25.12
N LEU A 729 29.05 2.86 25.32
CA LEU A 729 28.15 2.62 26.45
C LEU A 729 26.89 1.96 25.93
N LEU A 730 26.60 0.74 26.43
CA LEU A 730 25.36 0.04 26.16
C LEU A 730 24.50 0.04 27.43
N PHE A 731 23.38 0.75 27.42
CA PHE A 731 22.38 0.68 28.49
C PHE A 731 21.44 -0.49 28.21
N LEU A 732 21.24 -1.37 29.19
CA LEU A 732 20.48 -2.60 29.02
C LEU A 732 19.64 -2.90 30.26
N ASN A 733 18.36 -3.19 30.06
CA ASN A 733 17.50 -3.63 31.16
C ASN A 733 17.84 -5.07 31.60
N ASN A 734 17.67 -5.35 32.90
CA ASN A 734 17.96 -6.66 33.50
C ASN A 734 17.00 -7.78 33.07
N ASP A 735 15.88 -7.45 32.43
CA ASP A 735 14.85 -8.37 31.95
C ASP A 735 14.87 -8.53 30.42
N THR A 736 16.06 -8.48 29.84
CA THR A 736 16.33 -8.76 28.42
C THR A 736 16.97 -10.13 28.22
N GLU A 737 16.82 -10.71 27.03
CA GLU A 737 17.51 -11.93 26.60
C GLU A 737 18.01 -11.77 25.16
N VAL A 738 19.31 -12.01 24.93
CA VAL A 738 19.91 -11.95 23.58
C VAL A 738 19.30 -13.02 22.68
N ILE A 739 18.88 -12.66 21.46
CA ILE A 739 18.44 -13.62 20.43
C ILE A 739 19.50 -13.72 19.33
N THR A 740 19.90 -12.59 18.75
CA THR A 740 20.91 -12.56 17.68
C THR A 740 22.34 -12.61 18.25
N PRO A 741 23.20 -13.57 17.85
CA PRO A 741 24.57 -13.66 18.38
C PRO A 741 25.48 -12.45 18.12
N ASP A 742 25.43 -11.87 16.92
CA ASP A 742 26.26 -10.72 16.49
C ASP A 742 25.59 -9.35 16.77
N TRP A 743 24.73 -9.28 17.79
CA TRP A 743 23.98 -8.08 18.14
C TRP A 743 24.90 -6.91 18.55
N LEU A 744 26.00 -7.16 19.27
CA LEU A 744 26.95 -6.13 19.67
C LEU A 744 27.69 -5.54 18.46
N GLU A 745 28.17 -6.39 17.55
CA GLU A 745 28.78 -5.97 16.29
C GLU A 745 27.80 -5.15 15.46
N SER A 746 26.54 -5.59 15.39
CA SER A 746 25.48 -4.92 14.66
C SER A 746 25.16 -3.53 15.19
N LEU A 747 25.14 -3.35 16.51
CA LEU A 747 24.98 -2.02 17.11
C LEU A 747 26.24 -1.16 16.89
N LEU A 748 27.43 -1.77 17.06
CA LEU A 748 28.71 -1.08 16.95
C LEU A 748 29.00 -0.57 15.53
N GLU A 749 28.61 -1.32 14.50
CA GLU A 749 28.81 -0.92 13.10
C GLU A 749 28.19 0.45 12.78
N GLN A 750 27.05 0.76 13.43
CA GLN A 750 26.35 2.03 13.34
C GLN A 750 26.90 3.04 14.35
N ALA A 751 27.09 2.64 15.61
CA ALA A 751 27.50 3.54 16.69
C ALA A 751 28.90 4.14 16.50
N GLN A 752 29.79 3.49 15.73
CA GLN A 752 31.10 4.07 15.39
C GLN A 752 31.01 5.28 14.44
N ARG A 753 29.91 5.41 13.68
CA ARG A 753 29.77 6.43 12.64
C ARG A 753 29.61 7.82 13.27
N PRO A 754 30.45 8.82 12.92
CA PRO A 754 30.47 10.11 13.60
C PRO A 754 29.12 10.85 13.64
N SER A 755 28.27 10.65 12.63
CA SER A 755 26.94 11.28 12.56
C SER A 755 25.88 10.62 13.45
N ILE A 756 26.17 9.47 14.07
CA ILE A 756 25.20 8.70 14.86
C ILE A 756 25.36 8.99 16.36
N GLY A 757 24.25 9.23 17.05
CA GLY A 757 24.18 9.49 18.49
C GLY A 757 23.87 8.21 19.28
N ALA A 758 22.72 7.61 19.00
CA ALA A 758 22.25 6.37 19.63
C ALA A 758 21.82 5.32 18.59
N VAL A 759 21.96 4.05 18.96
CA VAL A 759 21.54 2.89 18.17
C VAL A 759 20.69 1.96 19.02
N GLY A 760 19.51 1.59 18.52
CA GLY A 760 18.57 0.67 19.17
C GLY A 760 18.32 -0.59 18.33
N PRO A 761 18.28 -1.79 18.93
CA PRO A 761 17.92 -3.03 18.25
C PRO A 761 16.40 -3.21 18.17
N LEU A 762 15.95 -4.26 17.48
CA LEU A 762 14.58 -4.76 17.59
C LEU A 762 14.39 -5.49 18.92
N LEU A 763 13.47 -4.98 19.74
CA LEU A 763 13.01 -5.69 20.92
C LEU A 763 11.66 -6.33 20.64
N VAL A 764 11.53 -7.61 20.99
CA VAL A 764 10.28 -8.36 20.87
C VAL A 764 9.80 -8.85 22.23
N TYR A 765 8.49 -9.02 22.35
CA TYR A 765 7.88 -9.75 23.44
C TYR A 765 8.12 -11.27 23.31
N PRO A 766 7.85 -12.06 24.36
CA PRO A 766 8.00 -13.52 24.33
C PRO A 766 7.15 -14.23 23.25
N ASP A 767 6.05 -13.61 22.82
CA ASP A 767 5.19 -14.09 21.73
C ASP A 767 5.68 -13.67 20.33
N ASN A 768 6.88 -13.07 20.24
CA ASN A 768 7.52 -12.57 19.04
C ASN A 768 6.86 -11.33 18.40
N SER A 769 5.89 -10.70 19.07
CA SER A 769 5.36 -9.40 18.67
C SER A 769 6.36 -8.27 19.00
N VAL A 770 6.32 -7.18 18.22
CA VAL A 770 7.24 -6.05 18.36
C VAL A 770 6.97 -5.30 19.67
N GLN A 771 8.02 -5.04 20.43
CA GLN A 771 8.00 -4.18 21.61
C GLN A 771 8.65 -2.82 21.32
N HIS A 772 9.77 -2.82 20.58
CA HIS A 772 10.46 -1.61 20.17
C HIS A 772 11.02 -1.74 18.76
N ALA A 773 10.68 -0.78 17.90
CA ALA A 773 11.27 -0.59 16.58
C ALA A 773 11.48 0.91 16.28
N GLY A 774 12.13 1.62 17.21
CA GLY A 774 12.17 3.08 17.24
C GLY A 774 11.06 3.69 18.11
N VAL A 775 11.26 4.93 18.53
CA VAL A 775 10.29 5.75 19.28
C VAL A 775 9.90 6.94 18.43
N VAL A 776 8.59 7.16 18.33
CA VAL A 776 7.97 8.26 17.57
C VAL A 776 7.37 9.26 18.55
N MET A 777 7.63 10.55 18.31
CA MET A 777 7.12 11.64 19.14
C MET A 777 5.65 11.95 18.82
N GLY A 778 4.91 12.39 19.82
CA GLY A 778 3.49 12.75 19.73
C GLY A 778 2.50 11.59 19.73
N ILE A 779 2.95 10.34 19.54
CA ILE A 779 2.06 9.18 19.66
C ILE A 779 1.54 9.08 21.11
N GLN A 780 0.22 9.03 21.25
CA GLN A 780 -0.51 8.98 22.53
C GLN A 780 -0.09 10.11 23.49
N GLY A 781 0.21 11.29 22.94
CA GLY A 781 0.43 12.53 23.69
C GLY A 781 1.88 13.00 23.73
N VAL A 782 2.84 12.11 24.03
CA VAL A 782 4.25 12.51 24.21
C VAL A 782 5.19 11.73 23.28
N ALA A 783 5.29 10.42 23.46
CA ALA A 783 6.13 9.54 22.66
C ALA A 783 5.77 8.08 22.93
N ASN A 784 5.82 7.21 21.91
CA ASN A 784 5.61 5.77 22.06
C ASN A 784 6.38 4.98 20.98
N HIS A 785 6.46 3.67 21.13
CA HIS A 785 7.20 2.76 20.27
C HIS A 785 6.49 2.54 18.92
N GLY A 786 7.22 2.66 17.82
CA GLY A 786 6.69 2.35 16.49
C GLY A 786 6.35 0.87 16.34
N HIS A 787 5.23 0.57 15.67
CA HIS A 787 4.78 -0.79 15.33
C HIS A 787 4.59 -1.72 16.53
N ARG A 788 4.38 -1.18 17.74
CA ARG A 788 4.15 -1.98 18.94
C ARG A 788 3.02 -3.00 18.70
N HIS A 789 3.24 -4.24 19.12
CA HIS A 789 2.37 -5.41 18.93
C HIS A 789 2.23 -5.92 17.49
N ALA A 790 2.90 -5.33 16.49
CA ALA A 790 2.96 -5.92 15.16
C ALA A 790 3.75 -7.24 15.17
N ALA A 791 3.51 -8.11 14.18
CA ALA A 791 4.33 -9.29 14.01
C ALA A 791 5.74 -8.90 13.49
N SER A 792 6.79 -9.29 14.22
CA SER A 792 8.17 -8.88 13.91
C SER A 792 8.73 -9.41 12.58
N GLU A 793 8.07 -10.39 11.96
CA GLU A 793 8.46 -10.96 10.67
C GLU A 793 7.90 -10.19 9.46
N LEU A 794 6.95 -9.28 9.69
CA LEU A 794 6.36 -8.45 8.65
C LEU A 794 7.28 -7.27 8.32
N PRO A 795 7.20 -6.72 7.10
CA PRO A 795 8.04 -5.59 6.71
C PRO A 795 7.69 -4.30 7.47
N GLY A 796 6.50 -4.22 8.09
CA GLY A 796 5.99 -3.00 8.69
C GLY A 796 5.67 -1.93 7.64
N TYR A 797 5.46 -0.70 8.11
CA TYR A 797 5.14 0.44 7.24
C TYR A 797 6.27 0.69 6.23
N PHE A 798 6.02 0.44 4.94
CA PHE A 798 6.98 0.55 3.84
C PHE A 798 8.36 -0.07 4.11
N GLY A 799 8.40 -1.18 4.87
CA GLY A 799 9.63 -1.92 5.16
C GLY A 799 10.41 -1.42 6.40
N GLN A 800 9.84 -0.56 7.23
CA GLN A 800 10.51 0.00 8.42
C GLN A 800 10.92 -1.05 9.46
N LEU A 801 10.22 -2.18 9.56
CA LEU A 801 10.61 -3.29 10.45
C LEU A 801 11.67 -4.22 9.85
N ALA A 802 11.93 -4.12 8.54
CA ALA A 802 12.83 -5.03 7.83
C ALA A 802 14.21 -4.41 7.53
N THR A 803 14.38 -3.10 7.66
CA THR A 803 15.67 -2.43 7.40
C THR A 803 16.00 -1.34 8.44
N PRO A 804 17.26 -0.86 8.49
CA PRO A 804 17.64 0.28 9.33
C PRO A 804 16.85 1.55 9.00
N ASN A 805 16.44 2.30 10.03
CA ASN A 805 15.74 3.58 9.89
C ASN A 805 16.22 4.62 10.90
N ASN A 806 16.09 5.89 10.52
CA ASN A 806 16.23 6.99 11.45
C ASN A 806 14.96 7.12 12.30
N TYR A 807 15.15 7.42 13.58
CA TYR A 807 14.09 7.82 14.52
C TYR A 807 14.63 8.95 15.39
N LEU A 808 13.75 9.76 15.97
CA LEU A 808 14.17 10.76 16.95
C LEU A 808 14.72 10.10 18.23
N ALA A 809 14.16 8.96 18.64
CA ALA A 809 14.62 8.24 19.82
C ALA A 809 14.61 6.71 19.66
N VAL A 810 15.46 6.06 20.45
CA VAL A 810 15.48 4.61 20.68
C VAL A 810 15.41 4.35 22.19
N THR A 811 14.97 3.17 22.60
CA THR A 811 14.67 2.91 24.01
C THR A 811 15.91 2.56 24.84
N GLY A 812 15.94 3.03 26.10
CA GLY A 812 16.96 2.69 27.09
C GLY A 812 16.94 1.24 27.55
N ALA A 813 15.94 0.45 27.15
CA ALA A 813 15.93 -0.99 27.41
C ALA A 813 17.07 -1.73 26.70
N CYS A 814 17.53 -1.22 25.54
CA CYS A 814 18.78 -1.58 24.90
C CYS A 814 19.23 -0.44 23.98
N LEU A 815 20.23 0.35 24.40
CA LEU A 815 20.72 1.53 23.67
C LEU A 815 22.24 1.57 23.66
N LEU A 816 22.86 1.56 22.49
CA LEU A 816 24.30 1.77 22.33
C LEU A 816 24.61 3.20 21.89
N CYS A 817 25.57 3.86 22.54
CA CYS A 817 26.10 5.15 22.10
C CYS A 817 27.61 5.25 22.37
N ARG A 818 28.28 6.22 21.73
CA ARG A 818 29.68 6.54 22.06
C ARG A 818 29.73 7.25 23.41
N ARG A 819 30.72 6.91 24.24
CA ARG A 819 30.94 7.55 25.54
C ARG A 819 31.10 9.07 25.40
N GLU A 820 31.87 9.51 24.41
CA GLU A 820 32.12 10.93 24.16
C GLU A 820 30.81 11.70 23.87
N VAL A 821 29.89 11.12 23.11
CA VAL A 821 28.60 11.72 22.76
C VAL A 821 27.70 11.79 23.98
N PHE A 822 27.62 10.71 24.76
CA PHE A 822 26.85 10.69 26.01
C PHE A 822 27.30 11.79 26.98
N LEU A 823 28.62 11.97 27.13
CA LEU A 823 29.18 13.02 27.98
C LEU A 823 28.94 14.43 27.41
N GLU A 824 29.03 14.59 26.09
CA GLU A 824 28.79 15.88 25.42
C GLU A 824 27.37 16.41 25.66
N VAL A 825 26.37 15.52 25.62
CA VAL A 825 24.96 15.88 25.82
C VAL A 825 24.55 15.97 27.29
N GLY A 826 25.48 15.72 28.22
CA GLY A 826 25.26 15.80 29.66
C GLY A 826 24.59 14.56 30.28
N GLY A 827 24.61 13.42 29.60
CA GLY A 827 24.07 12.15 30.09
C GLY A 827 22.56 12.13 30.29
N PHE A 828 22.05 11.21 31.13
CA PHE A 828 20.63 11.15 31.45
C PHE A 828 20.22 12.28 32.39
N ASP A 829 19.02 12.84 32.19
CA ASP A 829 18.45 13.83 33.12
C ASP A 829 17.87 13.12 34.35
N GLU A 830 18.47 13.35 35.51
CA GLU A 830 18.10 12.71 36.78
C GLU A 830 16.72 13.14 37.31
N SER A 831 16.11 14.18 36.76
CA SER A 831 14.71 14.53 37.04
C SER A 831 13.71 13.55 36.39
N LEU A 832 14.13 12.86 35.33
CA LEU A 832 13.37 11.80 34.67
C LEU A 832 13.75 10.45 35.28
N SER A 833 13.12 10.11 36.39
CA SER A 833 13.51 8.96 37.21
C SER A 833 13.19 7.62 36.57
N VAL A 834 12.10 7.53 35.80
CA VAL A 834 11.62 6.23 35.28
C VAL A 834 11.14 6.28 33.83
N ALA A 835 10.35 7.27 33.41
CA ALA A 835 9.88 7.39 32.03
C ALA A 835 10.64 8.47 31.24
N TYR A 836 10.71 8.28 29.92
CA TYR A 836 11.22 9.22 28.92
C TYR A 836 12.68 9.70 29.08
N ASN A 837 13.46 9.12 29.97
CA ASN A 837 14.88 9.45 30.15
C ASN A 837 15.70 9.14 28.88
N ASP A 838 15.37 8.06 28.19
CA ASP A 838 15.91 7.62 26.92
C ASP A 838 15.51 8.55 25.76
N VAL A 839 14.24 8.97 25.74
CA VAL A 839 13.73 9.97 24.79
C VAL A 839 14.47 11.30 24.96
N ASP A 840 14.59 11.82 26.18
CA ASP A 840 15.34 13.06 26.44
C ASP A 840 16.81 12.94 26.04
N LEU A 841 17.49 11.84 26.38
CA LEU A 841 18.87 11.59 25.98
C LEU A 841 19.02 11.64 24.44
N CYS A 842 18.16 10.91 23.73
CA CYS A 842 18.17 10.85 22.28
C CYS A 842 17.93 12.22 21.64
N LEU A 843 16.97 13.00 22.15
CA LEU A 843 16.66 14.34 21.64
C LEU A 843 17.79 15.34 21.92
N LYS A 844 18.49 15.24 23.05
CA LYS A 844 19.71 16.03 23.28
C LYS A 844 20.81 15.71 22.26
N MET A 845 20.92 14.45 21.81
CA MET A 845 21.82 14.08 20.72
C MET A 845 21.38 14.68 19.38
N ILE A 846 20.07 14.70 19.08
CA ILE A 846 19.53 15.37 17.89
C ILE A 846 19.86 16.87 17.90
N GLU A 847 19.69 17.58 19.02
CA GLU A 847 20.06 19.01 19.14
C GLU A 847 21.54 19.30 18.89
N LYS A 848 22.41 18.30 19.05
CA LYS A 848 23.85 18.40 18.73
C LYS A 848 24.18 18.08 17.28
N GLY A 849 23.17 17.75 16.47
CA GLY A 849 23.34 17.40 15.06
C GLY A 849 23.63 15.91 14.80
N TYR A 850 23.48 15.05 15.81
CA TYR A 850 23.53 13.60 15.61
C TYR A 850 22.20 13.06 15.10
N ARG A 851 22.22 11.83 14.58
CA ARG A 851 21.03 11.05 14.22
C ARG A 851 20.96 9.79 15.08
N ASN A 852 19.75 9.34 15.40
CA ASN A 852 19.56 8.05 16.05
C ASN A 852 19.05 7.02 15.03
N VAL A 853 19.45 5.77 15.21
CA VAL A 853 19.16 4.70 14.24
C VAL A 853 18.60 3.47 14.95
N PHE A 854 17.49 2.98 14.43
CA PHE A 854 16.95 1.66 14.73
C PHE A 854 17.52 0.63 13.75
N ILE A 855 17.90 -0.55 14.23
CA ILE A 855 18.31 -1.68 13.38
C ILE A 855 17.48 -2.95 13.68
N PRO A 856 16.95 -3.63 12.65
CA PRO A 856 16.10 -4.81 12.85
C PRO A 856 16.85 -6.13 12.93
N HIS A 857 18.09 -6.19 12.41
CA HIS A 857 18.89 -7.41 12.35
C HIS A 857 19.53 -7.78 13.70
N ALA A 858 19.66 -6.83 14.63
CA ALA A 858 19.96 -7.13 16.03
C ALA A 858 18.64 -7.32 16.80
N LYS A 859 18.39 -8.51 17.33
CA LYS A 859 17.14 -8.87 18.01
C LYS A 859 17.37 -9.35 19.44
N LEU A 860 16.57 -8.83 20.37
CA LEU A 860 16.52 -9.27 21.76
C LEU A 860 15.06 -9.47 22.19
N CYS A 861 14.84 -10.40 23.13
CA CYS A 861 13.58 -10.50 23.85
C CYS A 861 13.60 -9.53 25.03
N HIS A 862 12.51 -8.80 25.25
CA HIS A 862 12.32 -7.97 26.44
C HIS A 862 11.04 -8.40 27.13
N TYR A 863 11.15 -8.81 28.40
CA TYR A 863 10.02 -9.37 29.14
C TYR A 863 9.07 -8.32 29.74
N GLU A 864 9.43 -7.03 29.61
CA GLU A 864 8.74 -5.79 30.00
C GLU A 864 8.01 -5.79 31.35
N SER A 865 8.29 -4.78 32.18
CA SER A 865 7.59 -4.55 33.45
C SER A 865 7.71 -5.68 34.48
N LYS A 866 8.60 -6.68 34.27
CA LYS A 866 8.88 -7.71 35.28
C LYS A 866 9.57 -7.13 36.50
N SER A 867 10.49 -6.18 36.31
CA SER A 867 11.25 -5.54 37.39
C SER A 867 10.57 -4.28 37.96
N ARG A 868 9.88 -3.51 37.12
CA ARG A 868 9.21 -2.25 37.51
C ARG A 868 7.76 -2.44 38.01
N GLY A 869 7.06 -3.46 37.53
CA GLY A 869 5.60 -3.61 37.65
C GLY A 869 4.81 -2.53 36.90
N TYR A 870 3.49 -2.71 36.78
CA TYR A 870 2.61 -1.78 36.07
C TYR A 870 2.44 -0.42 36.79
N GLU A 871 1.98 0.60 36.05
CA GLU A 871 1.73 1.98 36.50
C GLU A 871 0.40 2.13 37.26
N ASP A 872 0.21 1.31 38.30
CA ASP A 872 -1.11 1.14 38.92
C ASP A 872 -1.33 2.00 40.18
N SER A 873 -0.26 2.47 40.83
CA SER A 873 -0.37 3.29 42.05
C SER A 873 -0.51 4.78 41.74
N ALA A 874 -1.17 5.53 42.64
CA ALA A 874 -1.38 6.97 42.48
C ALA A 874 -0.05 7.74 42.38
N GLU A 875 0.94 7.34 43.17
CA GLU A 875 2.29 7.94 43.17
C GLU A 875 3.01 7.71 41.83
N LYS A 876 2.92 6.49 41.27
CA LYS A 876 3.51 6.14 39.97
C LYS A 876 2.88 6.96 38.83
N LYS A 877 1.55 7.04 38.82
CA LYS A 877 0.79 7.88 37.86
C LYS A 877 1.13 9.36 37.98
N GLN A 878 1.25 9.88 39.21
CA GLN A 878 1.64 11.28 39.44
C GLN A 878 3.06 11.56 38.93
N ARG A 879 4.02 10.66 39.21
CA ARG A 879 5.39 10.76 38.68
C ARG A 879 5.38 10.74 37.14
N LEU A 880 4.68 9.77 36.53
CA LEU A 880 4.57 9.69 35.07
C LEU A 880 4.01 10.98 34.49
N GLN A 881 2.95 11.54 35.07
CA GLN A 881 2.39 12.82 34.63
C GLN A 881 3.41 13.97 34.71
N GLN A 882 4.21 14.03 35.78
CA GLN A 882 5.27 15.02 35.93
C GLN A 882 6.37 14.85 34.86
N GLU A 883 6.85 13.63 34.66
CA GLU A 883 7.87 13.30 33.65
C GLU A 883 7.36 13.60 32.23
N SER A 884 6.11 13.22 31.91
CA SER A 884 5.43 13.57 30.66
C SER A 884 5.36 15.08 30.45
N SER A 885 5.05 15.85 31.51
CA SER A 885 4.96 17.32 31.42
C SER A 885 6.31 17.97 31.15
N ILE A 886 7.39 17.45 31.76
CA ILE A 886 8.76 17.92 31.50
C ILE A 886 9.12 17.73 30.02
N ILE A 887 8.86 16.55 29.46
CA ILE A 887 9.16 16.24 28.06
C ILE A 887 8.27 17.05 27.12
N ALA A 888 6.97 17.13 27.40
CA ALA A 888 6.02 17.90 26.61
C ALA A 888 6.45 19.36 26.49
N GLN A 889 6.85 19.98 27.59
CA GLN A 889 7.29 21.38 27.59
C GLN A 889 8.66 21.55 26.93
N ARG A 890 9.60 20.65 27.19
CA ARG A 890 10.99 20.79 26.72
C ARG A 890 11.12 20.51 25.23
N TRP A 891 10.38 19.53 24.73
CA TRP A 891 10.51 18.96 23.40
C TRP A 891 9.25 19.15 22.54
N GLU A 892 8.43 20.16 22.87
CA GLU A 892 7.18 20.51 22.18
C GLU A 892 7.35 20.49 20.65
N LYS A 893 8.40 21.12 20.13
CA LYS A 893 8.66 21.19 18.68
C LYS A 893 8.75 19.82 18.00
N TYR A 894 9.30 18.80 18.68
CA TYR A 894 9.43 17.45 18.14
C TYR A 894 8.16 16.62 18.33
N ILE A 895 7.37 16.93 19.37
CA ILE A 895 6.05 16.34 19.57
C ILE A 895 5.06 16.86 18.53
N GLU A 896 5.16 18.15 18.20
CA GLU A 896 4.38 18.77 17.13
C GLU A 896 4.82 18.29 15.75
N HIS A 897 6.13 18.12 15.53
CA HIS A 897 6.70 17.69 14.25
C HIS A 897 7.89 16.74 14.45
N ASP A 898 7.64 15.44 14.30
CA ASP A 898 8.68 14.43 14.25
C ASP A 898 9.16 14.26 12.78
N PRO A 899 10.40 14.64 12.44
CA PRO A 899 10.88 14.57 11.06
C PRO A 899 11.02 13.12 10.55
N CYS A 900 11.08 12.13 11.44
CA CYS A 900 11.15 10.71 11.06
C CYS A 900 9.76 10.08 10.91
N TYR A 901 8.67 10.83 11.10
CA TYR A 901 7.30 10.34 11.07
C TYR A 901 6.37 11.31 10.34
N SER A 902 5.69 10.83 9.29
CA SER A 902 4.84 11.72 8.48
C SER A 902 3.69 12.32 9.30
N ILE A 903 3.43 13.60 9.09
CA ILE A 903 2.29 14.32 9.67
C ILE A 903 0.93 13.71 9.24
N ASN A 904 0.91 12.98 8.12
CA ASN A 904 -0.27 12.33 7.55
C ASN A 904 -0.59 10.98 8.22
N LEU A 905 0.25 10.53 9.16
CA LEU A 905 0.06 9.30 9.93
C LEU A 905 -0.47 9.59 11.35
N THR A 906 -1.25 8.64 11.87
CA THR A 906 -1.96 8.76 13.14
C THR A 906 -1.02 8.93 14.33
N ARG A 907 -1.35 9.84 15.25
CA ARG A 907 -0.67 9.97 16.55
C ARG A 907 -1.42 9.28 17.68
N GLU A 908 -2.46 8.52 17.36
CA GLU A 908 -3.36 7.93 18.36
C GLU A 908 -3.02 6.46 18.65
N SER A 909 -2.30 5.81 17.75
CA SER A 909 -1.94 4.39 17.80
C SER A 909 -0.58 4.14 17.15
N GLU A 910 0.05 3.03 17.50
CA GLU A 910 1.39 2.64 17.04
C GLU A 910 1.40 1.98 15.64
N ASN A 911 0.27 1.98 14.92
CA ASN A 911 0.03 1.14 13.75
C ASN A 911 0.22 1.84 12.38
N TYR A 912 0.66 3.10 12.34
CA TYR A 912 0.93 3.85 11.10
C TYR A 912 -0.29 3.98 10.17
N ASP A 913 -1.47 4.13 10.76
CA ASP A 913 -2.71 4.41 10.05
C ASP A 913 -2.81 5.88 9.61
N TYR A 914 -3.83 6.23 8.82
CA TYR A 914 -4.02 7.60 8.34
C TYR A 914 -4.46 8.56 9.45
N ARG A 915 -3.95 9.80 9.40
CA ARG A 915 -4.41 10.91 10.24
C ARG A 915 -5.52 11.69 9.54
N PHE A 916 -6.63 11.90 10.23
CA PHE A 916 -7.77 12.70 9.74
C PHE A 916 -7.83 14.05 10.46
N ALA A 917 -8.18 15.11 9.73
CA ALA A 917 -8.12 16.50 10.20
C ALA A 917 -9.29 16.88 11.13
N LYS A 918 -10.46 16.25 10.96
CA LYS A 918 -11.61 16.40 11.85
C LYS A 918 -11.76 15.14 12.68
N THR A 919 -11.42 15.16 13.96
CA THR A 919 -11.70 14.04 14.87
C THR A 919 -13.02 14.26 15.60
N VAL A 920 -14.12 13.75 15.06
CA VAL A 920 -15.39 13.61 15.78
C VAL A 920 -15.33 12.31 16.59
N SER A 921 -15.17 12.42 17.91
CA SER A 921 -15.30 11.28 18.80
C SER A 921 -16.76 11.08 19.21
N MET A 922 -17.26 9.87 19.08
CA MET A 922 -18.58 9.46 19.53
C MET A 922 -18.43 8.28 20.51
N LYS A 923 -19.02 8.37 21.69
CA LYS A 923 -19.10 7.27 22.64
C LYS A 923 -20.41 6.54 22.46
N LEU A 924 -20.36 5.23 22.28
CA LEU A 924 -21.57 4.40 22.29
C LEU A 924 -22.09 4.32 23.73
N GLN A 925 -23.25 4.93 23.96
CA GLN A 925 -23.91 4.98 25.28
C GLN A 925 -24.67 3.69 25.56
N SER A 926 -25.40 3.20 24.56
CA SER A 926 -26.20 2.00 24.70
C SER A 926 -26.51 1.37 23.35
N VAL A 927 -26.69 0.06 23.40
CA VAL A 927 -27.25 -0.76 22.33
C VAL A 927 -28.60 -1.26 22.83
N ALA A 928 -29.68 -0.94 22.12
CA ALA A 928 -31.03 -1.36 22.48
C ALA A 928 -31.66 -2.15 21.34
N TYR A 929 -32.22 -3.30 21.64
CA TYR A 929 -32.93 -4.13 20.68
C TYR A 929 -34.44 -3.92 20.80
N PHE A 930 -35.15 -3.90 19.67
CA PHE A 930 -36.60 -3.65 19.66
C PHE A 930 -37.38 -4.91 20.07
N GLU A 931 -37.60 -5.09 21.39
CA GLU A 931 -38.22 -6.30 21.97
C GLU A 931 -39.54 -6.73 21.31
N SER A 932 -40.38 -5.77 20.93
CA SER A 932 -41.66 -6.04 20.26
C SER A 932 -41.53 -6.71 18.89
N GLN A 933 -40.37 -6.59 18.24
CA GLN A 933 -40.09 -7.11 16.90
C GLN A 933 -39.19 -8.35 16.93
N LEU A 934 -38.57 -8.68 18.08
CA LEU A 934 -37.63 -9.82 18.21
C LEU A 934 -38.24 -11.16 17.80
N LYS A 935 -39.54 -11.35 18.03
CA LYS A 935 -40.25 -12.59 17.67
C LYS A 935 -40.33 -12.83 16.16
N ARG A 936 -40.01 -11.83 15.34
CA ARG A 936 -40.02 -11.90 13.88
C ARG A 936 -38.66 -12.34 13.34
N PHE A 937 -37.63 -12.33 14.16
CA PHE A 937 -36.29 -12.76 13.80
C PHE A 937 -36.04 -14.19 14.27
N ASP A 938 -35.32 -14.95 13.46
CA ASP A 938 -34.79 -16.25 13.87
C ASP A 938 -33.54 -16.07 14.73
N ASP A 939 -32.64 -15.19 14.29
CA ASP A 939 -31.42 -14.80 14.98
C ASP A 939 -30.89 -13.49 14.45
N PHE A 940 -30.09 -12.79 15.24
CA PHE A 940 -29.24 -11.71 14.74
C PHE A 940 -28.22 -11.32 15.81
N ALA A 941 -27.11 -10.73 15.38
CA ALA A 941 -26.22 -10.02 16.28
C ALA A 941 -25.46 -8.93 15.54
N ILE A 942 -24.86 -8.03 16.32
CA ILE A 942 -23.87 -7.09 15.83
C ILE A 942 -22.57 -7.35 16.60
N ASP A 943 -21.50 -7.58 15.85
CA ASP A 943 -20.18 -7.89 16.38
C ASP A 943 -19.58 -6.67 17.09
N ASP A 944 -18.88 -6.90 18.19
CA ASP A 944 -17.97 -5.95 18.86
C ASP A 944 -18.56 -4.55 19.19
N LEU A 945 -19.88 -4.45 19.36
CA LEU A 945 -20.58 -3.24 19.82
C LEU A 945 -20.83 -3.27 21.33
N GLU A 946 -19.91 -2.68 22.11
CA GLU A 946 -20.04 -2.57 23.56
C GLU A 946 -20.26 -1.12 24.03
N PRO A 947 -21.29 -0.86 24.88
CA PRO A 947 -21.44 0.42 25.54
C PRO A 947 -20.18 0.85 26.28
N GLY A 948 -19.76 2.10 26.10
CA GLY A 948 -18.53 2.65 26.67
C GLY A 948 -17.41 2.83 25.65
N ASN A 949 -17.46 2.13 24.52
CA ASN A 949 -16.47 2.29 23.45
C ASN A 949 -16.58 3.67 22.81
N ILE A 950 -15.43 4.34 22.67
CA ILE A 950 -15.29 5.60 21.97
C ILE A 950 -14.84 5.28 20.55
N TYR A 951 -15.70 5.61 19.58
CA TYR A 951 -15.42 5.51 18.17
C TYR A 951 -15.01 6.88 17.63
N ARG A 952 -13.89 6.95 16.91
CA ARG A 952 -13.35 8.20 16.37
C ARG A 952 -13.51 8.24 14.87
N ASN A 953 -14.19 9.26 14.37
CA ASN A 953 -14.50 9.51 12.95
C ASN A 953 -15.33 8.45 12.24
N PHE A 954 -15.20 7.18 12.61
CA PHE A 954 -16.02 6.13 12.07
C PHE A 954 -16.24 5.00 13.07
N MET A 955 -17.26 4.19 12.81
CA MET A 955 -17.55 2.94 13.51
C MET A 955 -17.80 1.87 12.46
N LEU A 956 -17.11 0.74 12.58
CA LEU A 956 -17.43 -0.44 11.80
C LEU A 956 -18.62 -1.13 12.44
N ILE A 957 -19.74 -1.21 11.72
CA ILE A 957 -20.84 -2.09 12.08
C ILE A 957 -20.72 -3.36 11.24
N ARG A 958 -20.60 -4.49 11.91
CA ARG A 958 -20.59 -5.81 11.30
C ARG A 958 -21.52 -6.72 12.09
N GLY A 959 -22.21 -7.64 11.43
CA GLY A 959 -23.10 -8.57 12.14
C GLY A 959 -23.78 -9.52 11.20
N TRP A 960 -24.85 -10.14 11.68
CA TRP A 960 -25.73 -10.98 10.87
C TRP A 960 -27.19 -10.78 11.26
N VAL A 961 -28.12 -11.03 10.33
CA VAL A 961 -29.56 -11.00 10.59
C VAL A 961 -30.28 -12.13 9.85
N LEU A 962 -31.10 -12.89 10.57
CA LEU A 962 -31.96 -13.97 10.09
C LEU A 962 -33.41 -13.70 10.50
N CYS A 963 -34.36 -13.83 9.57
CA CYS A 963 -35.76 -13.49 9.80
C CYS A 963 -36.71 -14.65 9.46
N GLN A 964 -37.71 -14.86 10.32
CA GLN A 964 -38.72 -15.92 10.16
C GLN A 964 -39.66 -15.66 8.98
N GLU A 965 -39.84 -14.40 8.62
CA GLU A 965 -40.89 -13.99 7.68
C GLU A 965 -40.44 -14.05 6.23
N ALA A 966 -39.17 -13.74 5.96
CA ALA A 966 -38.56 -13.80 4.63
C ALA A 966 -37.05 -13.64 4.73
N VAL A 967 -36.35 -13.92 3.62
CA VAL A 967 -34.91 -13.69 3.48
C VAL A 967 -34.60 -12.20 3.64
N VAL A 968 -33.60 -11.87 4.47
CA VAL A 968 -33.06 -10.52 4.62
C VAL A 968 -32.12 -10.26 3.45
N VAL A 969 -32.37 -9.20 2.67
CA VAL A 969 -31.56 -8.83 1.49
C VAL A 969 -30.59 -7.69 1.80
N GLY A 970 -30.77 -7.02 2.93
CA GLY A 970 -29.95 -5.91 3.37
C GLY A 970 -30.37 -5.42 4.75
N ILE A 971 -29.59 -4.51 5.30
CA ILE A 971 -30.02 -3.65 6.40
C ILE A 971 -30.06 -2.19 5.93
N GLU A 972 -30.90 -1.39 6.56
CA GLU A 972 -30.89 0.06 6.42
C GLU A 972 -30.44 0.71 7.72
N LEU A 973 -29.47 1.60 7.58
CA LEU A 973 -28.98 2.49 8.61
C LEU A 973 -29.76 3.80 8.51
N VAL A 974 -30.57 4.10 9.52
CA VAL A 974 -31.47 5.24 9.55
C VAL A 974 -31.09 6.18 10.68
N SER A 975 -30.85 7.44 10.33
CA SER A 975 -30.70 8.56 11.27
C SER A 975 -31.77 9.62 10.97
N SER A 976 -31.81 10.70 11.77
CA SER A 976 -32.80 11.77 11.59
C SER A 976 -32.73 12.51 10.23
N GLN A 977 -31.63 12.40 9.47
CA GLN A 977 -31.43 13.10 8.19
C GLN A 977 -30.91 12.22 7.05
N GLN A 978 -30.48 10.99 7.33
CA GLN A 978 -29.87 10.10 6.33
C GLN A 978 -30.37 8.66 6.48
N GLN A 979 -30.54 7.99 5.34
CA GLN A 979 -30.89 6.58 5.23
C GLN A 979 -29.92 5.92 4.24
N GLN A 980 -29.23 4.88 4.67
CA GLN A 980 -28.25 4.16 3.85
C GLN A 980 -28.60 2.67 3.82
N PHE A 981 -28.67 2.08 2.63
CA PHE A 981 -28.87 0.65 2.44
C PHE A 981 -27.51 -0.07 2.42
N VAL A 982 -27.41 -1.17 3.15
CA VAL A 982 -26.24 -2.05 3.24
C VAL A 982 -26.70 -3.45 2.82
N PRO A 983 -26.14 -4.04 1.76
CA PRO A 983 -26.50 -5.39 1.36
C PRO A 983 -26.03 -6.43 2.40
N ILE A 984 -26.73 -7.56 2.48
CA ILE A 984 -26.24 -8.76 3.15
C ILE A 984 -25.34 -9.49 2.14
N ASP A 985 -24.05 -9.16 2.12
CA ASP A 985 -23.06 -9.69 1.17
C ASP A 985 -21.83 -10.31 1.85
N GLU A 986 -21.82 -10.38 3.18
CA GLU A 986 -20.72 -10.97 3.94
C GLU A 986 -21.01 -12.43 4.30
N VAL A 987 -20.12 -13.33 3.88
CA VAL A 987 -20.21 -14.75 4.18
C VAL A 987 -19.69 -15.05 5.59
N ARG A 988 -20.53 -15.67 6.42
CA ARG A 988 -20.32 -15.97 7.84
C ARG A 988 -20.46 -17.47 8.13
N ALA A 989 -19.40 -18.22 7.82
CA ALA A 989 -19.36 -19.67 8.02
C ALA A 989 -19.53 -20.08 9.51
N ASP A 990 -19.15 -19.21 10.44
CA ASP A 990 -19.40 -19.36 11.87
C ASP A 990 -20.89 -19.39 12.22
N ILE A 991 -21.73 -18.67 11.48
CA ILE A 991 -23.17 -18.58 11.71
C ILE A 991 -23.91 -19.81 11.18
N ALA A 992 -23.46 -20.41 10.07
CA ALA A 992 -23.98 -21.72 9.66
C ALA A 992 -23.69 -22.82 10.69
N ASN A 993 -22.58 -22.73 11.43
CA ASN A 993 -22.29 -23.63 12.54
C ASN A 993 -23.13 -23.32 13.79
N HIS A 994 -23.46 -22.04 14.03
CA HIS A 994 -24.29 -21.59 15.15
C HIS A 994 -25.77 -21.91 14.95
N ARG A 995 -26.27 -21.74 13.72
CA ARG A 995 -27.65 -21.97 13.28
C ARG A 995 -27.73 -22.97 12.13
N PRO A 996 -27.34 -24.23 12.36
CA PRO A 996 -27.39 -25.27 11.33
C PRO A 996 -28.82 -25.66 10.95
N ASP A 997 -29.82 -25.22 11.73
CA ASP A 997 -31.25 -25.38 11.48
C ASP A 997 -31.77 -24.47 10.36
N ILE A 998 -31.02 -23.43 9.98
CA ILE A 998 -31.41 -22.46 8.96
C ILE A 998 -30.51 -22.60 7.73
N VAL A 999 -31.12 -23.00 6.61
CA VAL A 999 -30.44 -23.14 5.33
C VAL A 999 -30.05 -21.75 4.79
N GLY A 1000 -28.76 -21.55 4.51
CA GLY A 1000 -28.22 -20.28 4.03
C GLY A 1000 -27.85 -19.29 5.14
N ALA A 1001 -27.77 -19.74 6.40
CA ALA A 1001 -27.36 -18.91 7.53
C ALA A 1001 -25.96 -18.29 7.36
N GLU A 1002 -25.08 -18.90 6.57
CA GLU A 1002 -23.78 -18.36 6.18
C GLU A 1002 -23.87 -17.10 5.31
N TYR A 1003 -25.00 -16.82 4.67
CA TYR A 1003 -25.20 -15.63 3.83
C TYR A 1003 -26.03 -14.57 4.55
N SER A 1004 -25.94 -14.50 5.88
CA SER A 1004 -26.70 -13.54 6.68
C SER A 1004 -25.89 -12.32 7.13
N GLY A 1005 -24.60 -12.27 6.76
CA GLY A 1005 -23.66 -11.28 7.23
C GLY A 1005 -23.76 -9.94 6.49
N PHE A 1006 -23.53 -8.86 7.22
CA PHE A 1006 -23.39 -7.51 6.67
C PHE A 1006 -22.21 -6.79 7.30
N ARG A 1007 -21.64 -5.84 6.54
CA ARG A 1007 -20.54 -4.99 6.99
C ARG A 1007 -20.68 -3.57 6.44
N LYS A 1008 -20.56 -2.57 7.31
CA LYS A 1008 -20.51 -1.16 6.89
C LYS A 1008 -19.63 -0.32 7.82
N VAL A 1009 -18.75 0.49 7.24
CA VAL A 1009 -18.09 1.58 7.95
C VAL A 1009 -19.01 2.80 7.94
N ILE A 1010 -19.24 3.35 9.12
CA ILE A 1010 -20.11 4.51 9.33
C ILE A 1010 -19.25 5.68 9.73
N ASN A 1011 -19.26 6.77 8.95
CA ASN A 1011 -18.52 7.98 9.27
C ASN A 1011 -19.35 8.93 10.15
N PHE A 1012 -18.82 9.32 11.31
CA PHE A 1012 -19.47 10.23 12.25
C PHE A 1012 -19.36 11.70 11.87
N VAL A 1013 -18.45 12.07 10.97
CA VAL A 1013 -18.35 13.43 10.45
C VAL A 1013 -19.60 13.81 9.64
N ASP A 1014 -20.24 12.81 9.03
CA ASP A 1014 -21.47 12.98 8.24
C ASP A 1014 -22.76 12.72 9.06
N LEU A 1015 -22.62 12.17 10.27
CA LEU A 1015 -23.73 11.93 11.19
C LEU A 1015 -23.95 13.13 12.11
N THR A 1016 -25.03 13.87 11.87
CA THR A 1016 -25.49 14.95 12.74
C THR A 1016 -26.35 14.47 13.92
N ALA A 1017 -26.63 13.16 13.99
CA ALA A 1017 -27.55 12.57 14.96
C ALA A 1017 -26.83 11.68 16.00
N THR A 1018 -27.24 11.81 17.26
CA THR A 1018 -26.84 10.97 18.41
C THR A 1018 -27.54 9.61 18.46
N GLU A 1019 -28.28 9.28 17.40
CA GLU A 1019 -29.13 8.10 17.33
C GLU A 1019 -29.06 7.50 15.93
N LEU A 1020 -28.77 6.20 15.89
CA LEU A 1020 -28.69 5.42 14.68
C LEU A 1020 -29.53 4.15 14.83
N VAL A 1021 -30.41 3.90 13.87
CA VAL A 1021 -31.37 2.80 13.91
C VAL A 1021 -31.10 1.84 12.76
N LEU A 1022 -31.04 0.55 13.05
CA LEU A 1022 -30.86 -0.52 12.07
C LEU A 1022 -32.19 -1.22 11.81
N GLN A 1023 -32.49 -1.37 10.51
CA GLN A 1023 -33.68 -2.05 10.02
C GLN A 1023 -33.28 -3.17 9.07
N ALA A 1024 -33.79 -4.37 9.26
CA ALA A 1024 -33.65 -5.44 8.28
C ALA A 1024 -34.60 -5.17 7.11
N VAL A 1025 -34.09 -5.26 5.89
CA VAL A 1025 -34.86 -5.17 4.66
C VAL A 1025 -35.09 -6.59 4.14
N LEU A 1026 -36.35 -6.99 4.08
CA LEU A 1026 -36.75 -8.31 3.60
C LEU A 1026 -36.93 -8.32 2.09
N ALA A 1027 -36.78 -9.48 1.46
CA ALA A 1027 -36.96 -9.67 0.02
C ALA A 1027 -38.34 -9.23 -0.50
N ASN A 1028 -39.36 -9.21 0.38
CA ASN A 1028 -40.70 -8.71 0.08
C ASN A 1028 -40.84 -7.17 0.20
N GLY A 1029 -39.74 -6.45 0.42
CA GLY A 1029 -39.68 -4.99 0.57
C GLY A 1029 -40.08 -4.46 1.95
N SER A 1030 -40.50 -5.34 2.87
CA SER A 1030 -40.84 -4.93 4.24
C SER A 1030 -39.58 -4.65 5.07
N ARG A 1031 -39.72 -3.75 6.04
CA ARG A 1031 -38.63 -3.31 6.93
C ARG A 1031 -38.96 -3.66 8.37
N ILE A 1032 -38.00 -4.26 9.07
CA ILE A 1032 -38.16 -4.66 10.46
C ILE A 1032 -37.04 -4.03 11.29
N LEU A 1033 -37.41 -3.16 12.23
CA LEU A 1033 -36.51 -2.56 13.21
C LEU A 1033 -35.97 -3.64 14.14
N PHE A 1034 -34.65 -3.72 14.31
CA PHE A 1034 -34.06 -4.70 15.23
C PHE A 1034 -33.07 -4.10 16.23
N CYS A 1035 -32.30 -3.08 15.85
CA CYS A 1035 -31.33 -2.45 16.74
C CYS A 1035 -31.37 -0.92 16.71
N LYS A 1036 -31.13 -0.30 17.86
CA LYS A 1036 -30.95 1.14 18.05
C LYS A 1036 -29.65 1.37 18.81
N LEU A 1037 -28.80 2.23 18.25
CA LEU A 1037 -27.52 2.64 18.82
C LEU A 1037 -27.65 4.09 19.27
N GLN A 1038 -27.38 4.32 20.56
CA GLN A 1038 -27.32 5.66 21.12
C GLN A 1038 -25.87 6.11 21.24
N LEU A 1039 -25.55 7.21 20.59
CA LEU A 1039 -24.20 7.76 20.46
C LEU A 1039 -24.15 9.12 21.15
N GLU A 1040 -23.11 9.37 21.94
CA GLU A 1040 -22.88 10.68 22.57
C GLU A 1040 -21.61 11.29 22.00
N PRO A 1041 -21.63 12.56 21.53
CA PRO A 1041 -20.41 13.27 21.17
C PRO A 1041 -19.50 13.35 22.39
N VAL A 1042 -18.29 12.82 22.26
CA VAL A 1042 -17.26 13.03 23.28
C VAL A 1042 -16.63 14.36 22.93
N LEU A 1043 -16.74 15.33 23.84
CA LEU A 1043 -15.87 16.49 23.80
C LEU A 1043 -14.44 15.98 24.00
N ASN A 1044 -13.72 15.82 22.89
CA ASN A 1044 -12.27 15.74 22.96
C ASN A 1044 -11.82 17.10 23.49
N SER A 1045 -11.59 17.20 24.79
CA SER A 1045 -10.82 18.28 25.38
C SER A 1045 -9.35 18.13 24.97
N ASN A 1046 -9.06 18.12 23.66
CA ASN A 1046 -7.72 18.33 23.14
C ASN A 1046 -7.41 19.84 22.99
N HIS A 1047 -8.22 20.68 23.65
CA HIS A 1047 -8.01 22.12 23.81
C HIS A 1047 -8.06 22.60 25.26
N GLU A 1048 -7.89 21.70 26.24
CA GLU A 1048 -7.48 22.11 27.59
C GLU A 1048 -6.13 21.45 27.91
N ILE A 1049 -5.08 21.99 27.29
CA ILE A 1049 -3.80 22.11 27.97
C ILE A 1049 -4.02 23.22 29.01
N SER A 1050 -4.38 22.83 30.23
CA SER A 1050 -4.23 23.67 31.44
C SER A 1050 -3.54 22.88 32.52
#